data_AF-A0AAF0J299-F1
#
_entry.id   AF-A0AAF0J299-F1
#
_cell.length_a   1.000
_cell.length_b   1.000
_cell.length_c   1.000
_cell.angle_alpha   90.00
_cell.angle_beta   90.00
_cell.angle_gamma   90.00
#
_symmetry.space_group_name_H-M   'P 1'
#
loop_
_entity.id
_entity.type
_entity.pdbx_description
1 polymer ?
#
loop_
_entity_poly.entity_id
_entity_poly.type
_entity_poly.pdbx_seq_one_letter_code
_entity_poly.pdbx_strand_id
1 'polypeptide(L)'
;MGSGKKGGSQLAQLRSGLREAGVIGAKPKKGKQKQDDSHIGQYRARQRRQRLDALMSNLNAFDERTSGHKNELSGNKVKGAVGRPAQSKSASLRQRREKLLPEYQARHRSSSFVDRRFGEYNPTMSVEDKMLKRFTQERLNRSSKTSMFDLNDDDSELTLTHYGQSLSGLDELPNVDRDGDDDDDENPRGHIDAEETEMHHFSGFDEGDDAPRSKNEVMKEVIAKSKLAKYERKRQKDADEEMRMGLDEELGDIRSLLFTQTANTPEQNEVALAEAKGDEYDAFVREMAFERRARPQDRLKSAEELVEEQAKRLREAEEKRQRRMRGEQDEEGDAVLDYALESEEDEPAVKRIVKADEGQSQRLRFGLGEGLAAKDPAPHDEEKDDDNTEASDEEDVSEEEEDAVSDIGQDLADYEHMEQFGEHTDTPDTNTPIESRKRSLPVGQPEAVPTLPFTFPCPSTHDEFLDLLEEYHVSGAQLHTVISRIRILHAPNLSEENPAKLQRLLNVIVDHVLYRTMQDDVQEDDLRVLNDLLLHIYELTQTYPLQAAEHFVNKLSLMQRNLMRGLSHGALDPAAKTWPQLSELTFLRMCGMLWPTSDRWHAVAAPMSLLMAQYLAHSRIRSCQDMASALYLCSLVSSAQKESKRLVPEALNIIFSVAAILLPLHHGKPQRGTSAVKALAEEFGIPTPDVEAAHTTHLTIDRNADAHPRMHLTAVFPEATDTPTLRADLMHMCVSLMHAFARLYRSSPAFVEMFTPMVFLLEIGLPGLQDVAPSLVHPVQQHTSELRSMLEAAYEERRALRLQSHRALSISSYAPKFEQQAFDPKRATDPDTERATASKMRALVKKERKGAIRELRKDAQFLAEEREQRRVEEDAAYKKKIDKIVGGIQEERSEQKQLERAKSLLKKRAGKRG
;
A
#
# COMPACT_ATOMS: atom_id res chain seq x y z
N MET A 1 -21.58 47.03 -33.22
CA MET A 1 -21.60 47.63 -34.58
C MET A 1 -21.47 46.53 -35.63
N GLY A 2 -22.04 46.71 -36.83
CA GLY A 2 -22.06 45.65 -37.86
C GLY A 2 -20.68 45.34 -38.46
N SER A 3 -20.39 44.06 -38.70
CA SER A 3 -19.14 43.61 -39.30
C SER A 3 -19.11 43.86 -40.82
N GLY A 4 -18.58 45.03 -41.23
CA GLY A 4 -18.29 45.31 -42.63
C GLY A 4 -17.42 44.23 -43.27
N LYS A 5 -17.72 43.86 -44.52
CA LYS A 5 -17.06 42.75 -45.24
C LYS A 5 -15.53 42.95 -45.30
N LYS A 6 -14.78 42.08 -44.62
CA LYS A 6 -13.30 42.11 -44.54
C LYS A 6 -12.58 41.67 -45.82
N GLY A 7 -13.17 41.94 -47.00
CA GLY A 7 -12.63 41.57 -48.31
C GLY A 7 -12.88 42.70 -49.31
N GLY A 8 -11.86 43.51 -49.56
CA GLY A 8 -11.92 44.66 -50.48
C GLY A 8 -10.69 45.57 -50.33
N SER A 9 -10.44 46.41 -51.33
CA SER A 9 -9.34 47.39 -51.30
C SER A 9 -9.52 48.41 -50.17
N GLN A 10 -8.42 48.79 -49.49
CA GLN A 10 -8.41 49.85 -48.47
C GLN A 10 -9.03 51.17 -48.99
N LEU A 11 -8.84 51.51 -50.26
CA LEU A 11 -9.44 52.71 -50.86
C LEU A 11 -10.96 52.60 -51.02
N ALA A 12 -11.51 51.39 -51.16
CA ALA A 12 -12.95 51.16 -51.13
C ALA A 12 -13.51 51.25 -49.70
N GLN A 13 -12.80 50.68 -48.72
CA GLN A 13 -13.15 50.75 -47.29
C GLN A 13 -13.11 52.20 -46.76
N LEU A 14 -12.10 52.97 -47.15
CA LEU A 14 -12.00 54.41 -46.87
C LEU A 14 -13.19 55.17 -47.49
N ARG A 15 -13.55 54.87 -48.75
CA ARG A 15 -14.69 55.50 -49.43
C ARG A 15 -16.06 55.12 -48.85
N SER A 16 -16.24 53.92 -48.28
CA SER A 16 -17.48 53.58 -47.56
C SER A 16 -17.52 54.23 -46.17
N GLY A 17 -16.44 54.12 -45.38
CA GLY A 17 -16.37 54.72 -44.06
C GLY A 17 -16.52 56.25 -44.07
N LEU A 18 -15.98 56.96 -45.07
CA LEU A 18 -16.20 58.41 -45.22
C LEU A 18 -17.63 58.79 -45.67
N ARG A 19 -18.39 57.86 -46.26
CA ARG A 19 -19.83 58.02 -46.51
C ARG A 19 -20.63 57.81 -45.22
N GLU A 20 -20.29 56.78 -44.44
CA GLU A 20 -20.91 56.45 -43.15
C GLU A 20 -20.64 57.52 -42.08
N ALA A 21 -19.46 58.16 -42.12
CA ALA A 21 -19.13 59.35 -41.32
C ALA A 21 -19.83 60.64 -41.81
N GLY A 22 -20.55 60.60 -42.95
CA GLY A 22 -21.27 61.75 -43.51
C GLY A 22 -20.38 62.84 -44.11
N VAL A 23 -19.13 62.53 -44.45
CA VAL A 23 -18.14 63.49 -44.98
C VAL A 23 -18.12 63.50 -46.51
N ILE A 24 -18.32 62.34 -47.13
CA ILE A 24 -18.49 62.20 -48.59
C ILE A 24 -19.93 61.79 -48.87
N GLY A 25 -20.73 62.70 -49.44
CA GLY A 25 -22.14 62.45 -49.74
C GLY A 25 -22.75 63.51 -50.66
N ALA A 26 -24.02 63.33 -51.03
CA ALA A 26 -24.76 64.32 -51.79
C ALA A 26 -24.97 65.60 -50.96
N LYS A 27 -24.79 66.78 -51.57
CA LYS A 27 -24.94 68.07 -50.88
C LYS A 27 -26.38 68.21 -50.32
N PRO A 28 -26.56 68.62 -49.04
CA PRO A 28 -27.89 68.79 -48.47
C PRO A 28 -28.68 69.88 -49.21
N LYS A 29 -29.99 69.68 -49.37
CA LYS A 29 -30.89 70.70 -49.94
C LYS A 29 -30.86 71.98 -49.07
N LYS A 30 -30.95 73.13 -49.72
CA LYS A 30 -30.61 74.50 -49.25
C LYS A 30 -31.24 75.03 -47.94
N GLY A 31 -32.03 74.24 -47.20
CA GLY A 31 -32.78 74.68 -46.02
C GLY A 31 -32.21 74.30 -44.65
N LYS A 32 -31.17 73.46 -44.55
CA LYS A 32 -30.73 72.87 -43.25
C LYS A 32 -29.53 73.55 -42.56
N GLN A 33 -28.88 74.56 -43.17
CA GLN A 33 -27.62 75.11 -42.63
C GLN A 33 -27.73 75.87 -41.29
N LYS A 34 -28.91 76.37 -40.90
CA LYS A 34 -29.10 77.15 -39.66
C LYS A 34 -29.08 76.33 -38.34
N GLN A 35 -28.72 75.05 -38.37
CA GLN A 35 -28.72 74.19 -37.16
C GLN A 35 -27.33 73.75 -36.68
N ASP A 36 -26.27 73.93 -37.48
CA ASP A 36 -24.92 73.45 -37.13
C ASP A 36 -24.23 74.30 -36.03
N ASP A 37 -24.63 75.56 -35.82
CA ASP A 37 -24.12 76.43 -34.74
C ASP A 37 -24.70 76.13 -33.35
N SER A 38 -25.63 75.17 -33.25
CA SER A 38 -26.22 74.74 -31.97
C SER A 38 -25.28 73.82 -31.18
N HIS A 39 -25.51 73.70 -29.86
CA HIS A 39 -24.83 72.71 -29.00
C HIS A 39 -24.93 71.27 -29.57
N ILE A 40 -26.06 70.95 -30.21
CA ILE A 40 -26.31 69.67 -30.91
C ILE A 40 -25.45 69.55 -32.18
N GLY A 41 -25.21 70.66 -32.89
CA GLY A 41 -24.28 70.73 -34.03
C GLY A 41 -22.83 70.51 -33.61
N GLN A 42 -22.39 71.12 -32.51
CA GLN A 42 -21.07 70.88 -31.91
C GLN A 42 -20.89 69.42 -31.48
N TYR A 43 -21.89 68.83 -30.81
CA TYR A 43 -21.87 67.40 -30.45
C TYR A 43 -21.77 66.49 -31.68
N ARG A 44 -22.54 66.76 -32.75
CA ARG A 44 -22.42 66.06 -34.04
C ARG A 44 -21.07 66.31 -34.74
N ALA A 45 -20.41 67.44 -34.50
CA ALA A 45 -19.05 67.68 -34.98
C ALA A 45 -18.02 66.85 -34.19
N ARG A 46 -18.14 66.74 -32.86
CA ARG A 46 -17.31 65.88 -32.01
C ARG A 46 -17.45 64.40 -32.40
N GLN A 47 -18.69 63.91 -32.59
CA GLN A 47 -18.92 62.54 -33.10
C GLN A 47 -18.35 62.31 -34.52
N ARG A 48 -18.43 63.31 -35.42
CA ARG A 48 -17.84 63.21 -36.76
C ARG A 48 -16.31 63.15 -36.71
N ARG A 49 -15.67 63.92 -35.82
CA ARG A 49 -14.22 63.82 -35.55
C ARG A 49 -13.86 62.43 -35.01
N GLN A 50 -14.47 61.99 -33.92
CA GLN A 50 -14.24 60.65 -33.34
C GLN A 50 -14.38 59.51 -34.36
N ARG A 51 -15.36 59.58 -35.28
CA ARG A 51 -15.51 58.60 -36.37
C ARG A 51 -14.44 58.70 -37.45
N LEU A 52 -13.96 59.91 -37.77
CA LEU A 52 -12.82 60.12 -38.67
C LEU A 52 -11.50 59.64 -38.04
N ASP A 53 -11.27 59.96 -36.77
CA ASP A 53 -10.07 59.58 -36.03
C ASP A 53 -9.99 58.05 -35.92
N ALA A 54 -11.11 57.39 -35.56
CA ALA A 54 -11.22 55.94 -35.57
C ALA A 54 -11.12 55.32 -36.99
N LEU A 55 -11.56 56.02 -38.05
CA LEU A 55 -11.38 55.57 -39.43
C LEU A 55 -9.91 55.66 -39.85
N MET A 56 -9.21 56.72 -39.45
CA MET A 56 -7.78 56.92 -39.71
C MET A 56 -6.94 55.87 -38.97
N SER A 57 -7.23 55.59 -37.69
CA SER A 57 -6.51 54.57 -36.92
C SER A 57 -6.75 53.15 -37.46
N ASN A 58 -7.98 52.79 -37.83
CA ASN A 58 -8.30 51.46 -38.36
C ASN A 58 -7.78 51.21 -39.78
N LEU A 59 -7.50 52.26 -40.57
CA LEU A 59 -6.91 52.13 -41.91
C LEU A 59 -5.37 52.23 -41.89
N ASN A 60 -4.75 52.91 -40.92
CA ASN A 60 -3.28 53.01 -40.85
C ASN A 60 -2.64 51.77 -40.19
N ALA A 61 -2.59 50.67 -40.95
CA ALA A 61 -1.95 49.43 -40.54
C ALA A 61 -0.40 49.49 -40.45
N PHE A 62 0.24 50.64 -40.67
CA PHE A 62 1.70 50.80 -40.57
C PHE A 62 2.17 51.32 -39.19
N ASP A 63 1.30 51.97 -38.41
CA ASP A 63 1.62 52.43 -37.06
C ASP A 63 1.58 51.31 -36.01
N GLU A 64 0.86 50.22 -36.31
CA GLU A 64 0.70 49.06 -35.44
C GLU A 64 1.41 47.82 -36.01
N ARG A 65 2.35 47.25 -35.25
CA ARG A 65 2.97 45.96 -35.56
C ARG A 65 2.24 44.86 -34.78
N THR A 66 1.44 44.08 -35.50
CA THR A 66 0.77 42.88 -34.96
C THR A 66 1.67 41.64 -35.03
N SER A 67 1.28 40.59 -34.32
CA SER A 67 1.88 39.25 -34.42
C SER A 67 0.77 38.21 -34.50
N GLY A 68 0.97 37.15 -35.30
CA GLY A 68 0.04 36.03 -35.36
C GLY A 68 0.15 35.13 -34.12
N HIS A 69 -0.98 34.64 -33.62
CA HIS A 69 -0.98 33.59 -32.61
C HIS A 69 -0.62 32.26 -33.28
N LYS A 70 0.13 31.38 -32.60
CA LYS A 70 0.61 30.10 -33.16
C LYS A 70 -0.36 28.94 -32.95
N ASN A 71 -1.08 28.98 -31.83
CA ASN A 71 -2.01 27.94 -31.42
C ASN A 71 -3.37 28.65 -31.31
N GLU A 72 -4.37 28.22 -32.08
CA GLU A 72 -5.74 28.72 -31.91
C GLU A 72 -6.44 27.91 -30.82
N LEU A 73 -6.65 28.52 -29.65
CA LEU A 73 -7.55 27.98 -28.63
C LEU A 73 -8.98 28.13 -29.14
N SER A 74 -9.70 27.00 -29.26
CA SER A 74 -11.05 27.00 -29.85
C SER A 74 -12.01 27.90 -29.06
N GLY A 75 -12.96 28.51 -29.77
CA GLY A 75 -13.88 29.52 -29.24
C GLY A 75 -13.37 30.97 -29.36
N ASN A 76 -12.12 31.26 -28.97
CA ASN A 76 -11.63 32.64 -28.87
C ASN A 76 -10.55 33.01 -29.89
N LYS A 77 -10.90 33.86 -30.87
CA LYS A 77 -9.95 34.45 -31.83
C LYS A 77 -9.16 35.61 -31.20
N VAL A 78 -8.30 35.26 -30.24
CA VAL A 78 -7.37 36.18 -29.57
C VAL A 78 -6.46 36.84 -30.61
N LYS A 79 -6.52 38.17 -30.70
CA LYS A 79 -5.56 38.95 -31.49
C LYS A 79 -4.19 38.81 -30.83
N GLY A 80 -3.19 38.31 -31.55
CA GLY A 80 -1.82 38.24 -31.05
C GLY A 80 -1.23 39.63 -30.79
N ALA A 81 -0.15 39.67 -30.01
CA ALA A 81 0.40 40.90 -29.43
C ALA A 81 0.60 42.02 -30.48
N VAL A 82 0.11 43.21 -30.13
CA VAL A 82 0.17 44.43 -30.94
C VAL A 82 1.10 45.42 -30.24
N GLY A 83 2.00 46.06 -30.99
CA GLY A 83 2.86 47.13 -30.47
C GLY A 83 2.91 48.32 -31.43
N ARG A 84 3.02 49.54 -30.88
CA ARG A 84 3.04 50.80 -31.65
C ARG A 84 4.47 51.37 -31.77
N PRO A 85 5.30 50.91 -32.74
CA PRO A 85 6.70 51.32 -32.84
C PRO A 85 6.91 52.82 -33.07
N ALA A 86 5.99 53.51 -33.75
CA ALA A 86 6.09 54.95 -33.98
C ALA A 86 5.95 55.75 -32.67
N GLN A 87 4.92 55.46 -31.88
CA GLN A 87 4.66 56.10 -30.59
C GLN A 87 5.74 55.75 -29.55
N SER A 88 6.16 54.48 -29.48
CA SER A 88 7.27 54.06 -28.61
C SER A 88 8.59 54.77 -28.95
N LYS A 89 8.91 54.93 -30.25
CA LYS A 89 10.07 55.72 -30.68
C LYS A 89 9.96 57.18 -30.26
N SER A 90 8.84 57.86 -30.56
CA SER A 90 8.70 59.29 -30.29
C SER A 90 8.69 59.60 -28.79
N ALA A 91 8.03 58.78 -27.96
CA ALA A 91 8.13 58.87 -26.50
C ALA A 91 9.58 58.71 -26.01
N SER A 92 10.30 57.70 -26.53
CA SER A 92 11.69 57.48 -26.14
C SER A 92 12.68 58.55 -26.65
N LEU A 93 12.31 59.34 -27.67
CA LEU A 93 13.06 60.52 -28.11
C LEU A 93 12.73 61.77 -27.29
N ARG A 94 11.48 61.91 -26.82
CA ARG A 94 11.08 62.93 -25.84
C ARG A 94 11.87 62.77 -24.54
N GLN A 95 11.84 61.57 -23.94
CA GLN A 95 12.60 61.24 -22.72
C GLN A 95 14.11 61.54 -22.84
N ARG A 96 14.72 61.30 -24.02
CA ARG A 96 16.13 61.66 -24.28
C ARG A 96 16.36 63.17 -24.37
N ARG A 97 15.43 63.92 -24.98
CA ARG A 97 15.46 65.39 -25.01
C ARG A 97 15.19 66.03 -23.65
N GLU A 98 14.45 65.36 -22.78
CA GLU A 98 14.08 65.83 -21.44
C GLU A 98 15.15 65.54 -20.38
N LYS A 99 15.89 64.42 -20.49
CA LYS A 99 16.89 63.99 -19.50
C LYS A 99 18.33 64.04 -20.03
N LEU A 100 18.64 63.19 -21.02
CA LEU A 100 19.99 62.98 -21.55
C LEU A 100 20.59 64.22 -22.23
N LEU A 101 19.75 65.03 -22.92
CA LEU A 101 20.19 66.23 -23.64
C LEU A 101 20.58 67.38 -22.68
N PRO A 102 19.80 67.72 -21.63
CA PRO A 102 20.25 68.61 -20.55
C PRO A 102 21.53 68.13 -19.83
N GLU A 103 21.64 66.83 -19.52
CA GLU A 103 22.86 66.25 -18.92
C GLU A 103 24.09 66.45 -19.82
N TYR A 104 23.95 66.15 -21.12
CA TYR A 104 25.01 66.31 -22.11
C TYR A 104 25.39 67.78 -22.36
N GLN A 105 24.45 68.72 -22.17
CA GLN A 105 24.73 70.16 -22.16
C GLN A 105 25.45 70.60 -20.87
N ALA A 106 25.04 70.07 -19.72
CA ALA A 106 25.59 70.39 -18.42
C ALA A 106 26.97 69.77 -18.15
N ARG A 107 27.49 68.87 -19.01
CA ARG A 107 28.76 68.13 -18.84
C ARG A 107 30.01 68.95 -18.49
N HIS A 108 30.01 70.27 -18.71
CA HIS A 108 31.12 71.19 -18.41
C HIS A 108 30.76 72.22 -17.31
N ARG A 109 29.64 72.03 -16.62
CA ARG A 109 29.14 72.91 -15.56
C ARG A 109 29.31 72.24 -14.21
N SER A 110 30.20 72.77 -13.38
CA SER A 110 30.44 72.30 -12.00
C SER A 110 29.39 72.76 -10.99
N SER A 111 28.53 73.72 -11.35
CA SER A 111 27.51 74.28 -10.46
C SER A 111 26.12 73.68 -10.68
N SER A 112 25.68 72.82 -9.77
CA SER A 112 24.28 72.45 -9.58
C SER A 112 23.57 73.47 -8.68
N PHE A 113 22.30 73.77 -8.96
CA PHE A 113 21.44 74.51 -8.06
C PHE A 113 20.62 73.51 -7.24
N VAL A 114 20.96 73.34 -5.97
CA VAL A 114 20.24 72.46 -5.05
C VAL A 114 19.17 73.29 -4.34
N ASP A 115 17.95 73.29 -4.88
CA ASP A 115 16.86 73.99 -4.24
C ASP A 115 16.40 73.26 -2.97
N ARG A 116 16.60 73.91 -1.83
CA ARG A 116 16.16 73.42 -0.51
C ARG A 116 14.80 73.95 -0.09
N ARG A 117 14.09 74.71 -0.95
CA ARG A 117 12.79 75.29 -0.62
C ARG A 117 11.71 74.20 -0.59
N PHE A 118 11.10 74.01 0.58
CA PHE A 118 10.21 72.89 0.86
C PHE A 118 9.10 72.75 -0.20
N GLY A 119 8.94 71.54 -0.73
CA GLY A 119 7.92 71.20 -1.72
C GLY A 119 8.06 71.80 -3.12
N GLU A 120 9.10 72.58 -3.46
CA GLU A 120 9.15 73.28 -4.77
C GLU A 120 8.97 72.30 -5.96
N TYR A 121 9.72 71.18 -5.94
CA TYR A 121 9.69 70.14 -6.97
C TYR A 121 8.56 69.09 -6.87
N ASN A 122 7.74 69.09 -5.82
CA ASN A 122 6.68 68.08 -5.69
C ASN A 122 5.40 68.54 -6.42
N PRO A 123 4.94 67.87 -7.49
CA PRO A 123 3.81 68.34 -8.29
C PRO A 123 2.45 68.19 -7.59
N THR A 124 2.34 67.25 -6.63
CA THR A 124 1.09 66.95 -5.90
C THR A 124 0.69 67.98 -4.85
N MET A 125 1.58 68.92 -4.52
CA MET A 125 1.34 69.98 -3.53
C MET A 125 0.85 71.26 -4.22
N SER A 126 -0.20 71.89 -3.72
CA SER A 126 -0.68 73.18 -4.25
C SER A 126 0.31 74.32 -3.97
N VAL A 127 0.14 75.45 -4.65
CA VAL A 127 0.96 76.66 -4.41
C VAL A 127 0.70 77.22 -3.00
N GLU A 128 -0.52 77.10 -2.50
CA GLU A 128 -0.93 77.61 -1.19
C GLU A 128 -0.37 76.73 -0.06
N ASP A 129 -0.43 75.40 -0.21
CA ASP A 129 0.19 74.47 0.75
C ASP A 129 1.71 74.61 0.80
N LYS A 130 2.37 74.87 -0.34
CA LYS A 130 3.80 75.19 -0.39
C LYS A 130 4.11 76.45 0.40
N MET A 131 3.29 77.49 0.29
CA MET A 131 3.45 78.72 1.07
C MET A 131 3.20 78.50 2.57
N LEU A 132 2.15 77.76 2.93
CA LEU A 132 1.76 77.52 4.33
C LEU A 132 2.75 76.60 5.07
N LYS A 133 3.27 75.55 4.42
CA LYS A 133 4.34 74.71 4.98
C LYS A 133 5.69 75.46 5.08
N ARG A 134 5.99 76.40 4.17
CA ARG A 134 7.16 77.29 4.31
C ARG A 134 7.01 78.25 5.50
N PHE A 135 5.83 78.86 5.67
CA PHE A 135 5.55 79.80 6.77
C PHE A 135 5.61 79.13 8.15
N THR A 136 5.02 77.94 8.30
CA THR A 136 5.09 77.16 9.55
C THR A 136 6.53 76.72 9.86
N GLN A 137 7.29 76.26 8.87
CA GLN A 137 8.69 75.89 9.06
C GLN A 137 9.62 77.09 9.34
N GLU A 138 9.34 78.27 8.79
CA GLU A 138 10.04 79.50 9.18
C GLU A 138 9.74 79.87 10.64
N ARG A 139 8.47 79.77 11.07
CA ARG A 139 8.06 80.03 12.47
C ARG A 139 8.74 79.08 13.45
N LEU A 140 8.84 77.79 13.13
CA LEU A 140 9.58 76.80 13.92
C LEU A 140 11.08 77.14 14.00
N ASN A 141 11.72 77.49 12.88
CA ASN A 141 13.14 77.89 12.82
C ASN A 141 13.45 79.25 13.50
N ARG A 142 12.43 80.06 13.83
CA ARG A 142 12.57 81.22 14.73
C ARG A 142 12.42 80.80 16.20
N SER A 143 11.48 79.92 16.51
CA SER A 143 11.22 79.43 17.88
C SER A 143 12.40 78.67 18.50
N SER A 144 13.15 77.91 17.70
CA SER A 144 14.32 77.13 18.15
C SER A 144 15.58 77.95 18.46
N LYS A 145 15.52 79.28 18.35
CA LYS A 145 16.63 80.19 18.71
C LYS A 145 16.44 80.94 20.02
N THR A 146 15.27 80.82 20.65
CA THR A 146 14.97 81.42 21.96
C THR A 146 15.21 80.48 23.14
N SER A 147 15.28 79.16 22.90
CA SER A 147 15.50 78.12 23.92
C SER A 147 16.98 77.81 24.19
N MET A 148 17.83 78.84 24.25
CA MET A 148 19.29 78.68 24.41
C MET A 148 19.85 79.40 25.65
N PHE A 149 18.97 79.81 26.56
CA PHE A 149 19.30 80.52 27.81
C PHE A 149 18.41 80.13 29.00
N ASP A 150 17.57 79.10 28.86
CA ASP A 150 16.86 78.51 30.00
C ASP A 150 17.80 77.51 30.68
N LEU A 151 18.10 77.72 31.96
CA LEU A 151 19.12 76.98 32.73
C LEU A 151 18.45 76.03 33.73
N ASN A 152 17.41 75.32 33.30
CA ASN A 152 16.51 74.59 34.20
C ASN A 152 15.89 73.30 33.60
N ASP A 153 16.52 72.74 32.56
CA ASP A 153 16.18 71.43 31.94
C ASP A 153 17.49 70.63 31.72
N ASP A 154 17.94 69.90 32.74
CA ASP A 154 19.18 69.07 32.70
C ASP A 154 18.88 67.56 32.54
N ASP A 155 17.61 67.17 32.36
CA ASP A 155 17.11 65.79 32.30
C ASP A 155 16.75 65.31 30.87
N SER A 156 17.21 66.00 29.81
CA SER A 156 16.70 65.80 28.43
C SER A 156 17.52 64.85 27.53
N GLU A 157 18.39 63.99 28.06
CA GLU A 157 19.20 63.04 27.24
C GLU A 157 18.45 61.77 26.77
N LEU A 158 17.20 61.55 27.19
CA LEU A 158 16.43 60.33 26.88
C LEU A 158 15.27 60.53 25.87
N THR A 159 15.50 61.27 24.78
CA THR A 159 14.59 61.21 23.62
C THR A 159 14.78 59.90 22.84
N LEU A 160 13.80 58.99 22.90
CA LEU A 160 13.88 57.66 22.30
C LEU A 160 13.93 57.73 20.75
N THR A 161 15.12 57.55 20.19
CA THR A 161 15.34 57.45 18.73
C THR A 161 15.62 56.02 18.29
N HIS A 162 15.04 55.60 17.16
CA HIS A 162 15.38 54.35 16.49
C HIS A 162 16.02 54.67 15.13
N TYR A 163 17.22 54.14 14.86
CA TYR A 163 18.06 54.49 13.70
C TYR A 163 18.21 56.00 13.42
N GLY A 164 18.21 56.83 14.48
CA GLY A 164 18.44 58.28 14.37
C GLY A 164 17.21 59.13 13.99
N GLN A 165 15.99 58.57 14.00
CA GLN A 165 14.76 59.36 13.98
C GLN A 165 14.03 59.28 15.33
N SER A 166 13.52 60.42 15.80
CA SER A 166 12.68 60.53 17.01
C SER A 166 11.28 59.97 16.74
N LEU A 167 10.81 59.08 17.61
CA LEU A 167 9.52 58.38 17.44
C LEU A 167 8.29 59.26 17.76
N SER A 168 8.49 60.47 18.28
CA SER A 168 7.46 61.40 18.77
C SER A 168 6.58 62.06 17.70
N GLY A 169 6.62 61.60 16.44
CA GLY A 169 5.88 62.18 15.30
C GLY A 169 5.09 61.15 14.48
N LEU A 170 4.85 59.96 15.03
CA LEU A 170 4.28 58.82 14.30
C LEU A 170 2.75 58.85 14.11
N ASP A 171 2.04 59.76 14.79
CA ASP A 171 0.57 59.82 14.80
C ASP A 171 -0.04 60.65 13.63
N GLU A 172 0.79 61.42 12.91
CA GLU A 172 0.38 62.22 11.73
C GLU A 172 0.89 61.62 10.40
N LEU A 173 0.75 60.31 10.21
CA LEU A 173 0.95 59.68 8.90
C LEU A 173 -0.33 59.78 8.05
N PRO A 174 -0.36 60.59 6.96
CA PRO A 174 -1.45 60.51 6.00
C PRO A 174 -1.42 59.16 5.28
N ASN A 175 -2.59 58.62 4.94
CA ASN A 175 -2.71 57.34 4.24
C ASN A 175 -1.86 57.34 2.96
N VAL A 176 -1.03 56.33 2.79
CA VAL A 176 -0.24 56.12 1.57
C VAL A 176 -1.13 55.40 0.56
N ASP A 177 -1.72 56.19 -0.34
CA ASP A 177 -2.43 55.65 -1.49
C ASP A 177 -1.51 54.79 -2.37
N ARG A 178 -2.12 53.79 -3.01
CA ARG A 178 -1.42 52.71 -3.71
C ARG A 178 -1.53 52.92 -5.22
N ASP A 179 -0.60 53.70 -5.77
CA ASP A 179 -0.55 54.06 -7.20
C ASP A 179 -0.78 52.86 -8.14
N GLY A 180 -1.63 53.07 -9.16
CA GLY A 180 -2.08 52.01 -10.07
C GLY A 180 -2.95 52.46 -11.24
N ASP A 181 -2.73 53.68 -11.77
CA ASP A 181 -3.23 54.26 -13.02
C ASP A 181 -4.72 54.02 -13.42
N ASP A 182 -5.57 55.06 -13.27
CA ASP A 182 -6.17 55.73 -14.44
C ASP A 182 -6.69 57.13 -14.04
N ASP A 183 -6.50 58.13 -14.92
CA ASP A 183 -6.88 59.55 -14.70
C ASP A 183 -8.32 59.85 -15.18
N ASP A 184 -9.12 60.59 -14.40
CA ASP A 184 -9.71 61.89 -14.81
C ASP A 184 -10.75 62.45 -13.78
N ASP A 185 -10.54 63.71 -13.38
CA ASP A 185 -11.46 64.74 -12.84
C ASP A 185 -12.61 64.41 -11.83
N GLU A 186 -12.60 65.15 -10.72
CA GLU A 186 -13.78 65.37 -9.86
C GLU A 186 -14.99 65.93 -10.62
N ASN A 187 -16.21 65.49 -10.28
CA ASN A 187 -17.42 66.26 -10.61
C ASN A 187 -18.53 66.10 -9.54
N PRO A 188 -18.83 67.14 -8.73
CA PRO A 188 -19.65 66.99 -7.53
C PRO A 188 -21.16 67.03 -7.81
N ARG A 189 -21.76 65.88 -8.13
CA ARG A 189 -23.20 65.55 -7.93
C ARG A 189 -23.43 64.04 -7.96
N GLY A 190 -23.87 63.49 -6.83
CA GLY A 190 -24.07 62.04 -6.69
C GLY A 190 -25.30 61.51 -7.44
N HIS A 191 -25.05 60.56 -8.34
CA HIS A 191 -25.94 59.43 -8.63
C HIS A 191 -25.05 58.18 -8.69
N ILE A 192 -25.50 57.09 -8.07
CA ILE A 192 -24.79 55.80 -8.05
C ILE A 192 -24.96 55.12 -9.41
N ASP A 193 -23.93 54.42 -9.90
CA ASP A 193 -23.96 53.79 -11.22
C ASP A 193 -24.74 52.46 -11.23
N ALA A 194 -25.31 52.11 -12.39
CA ALA A 194 -26.19 50.97 -12.54
C ALA A 194 -25.46 49.62 -12.43
N GLU A 195 -24.23 49.51 -12.96
CA GLU A 195 -23.42 48.28 -12.87
C GLU A 195 -23.08 47.92 -11.41
N GLU A 196 -22.82 48.91 -10.56
CA GLU A 196 -22.54 48.69 -9.14
C GLU A 196 -23.79 48.20 -8.38
N THR A 197 -24.99 48.67 -8.75
CA THR A 197 -26.24 48.17 -8.19
C THR A 197 -26.62 46.76 -8.67
N GLU A 198 -26.17 46.36 -9.86
CA GLU A 198 -26.44 45.02 -10.43
C GLU A 198 -25.50 43.94 -9.86
N MET A 199 -24.26 44.29 -9.48
CA MET A 199 -23.33 43.34 -8.84
C MET A 199 -23.63 43.05 -7.36
N HIS A 200 -24.29 43.97 -6.64
CA HIS A 200 -24.34 43.91 -5.17
C HIS A 200 -25.69 43.54 -4.55
N HIS A 201 -26.77 43.38 -5.32
CA HIS A 201 -28.02 42.81 -4.81
C HIS A 201 -28.70 41.83 -5.78
N PHE A 202 -29.08 40.68 -5.23
CA PHE A 202 -29.91 39.62 -5.84
C PHE A 202 -29.21 38.58 -6.74
N SER A 203 -28.46 37.66 -6.12
CA SER A 203 -28.52 36.24 -6.51
C SER A 203 -28.31 35.34 -5.29
N GLY A 204 -29.34 34.56 -4.95
CA GLY A 204 -29.29 33.51 -3.94
C GLY A 204 -29.50 32.15 -4.61
N PHE A 205 -28.45 31.60 -5.21
CA PHE A 205 -28.41 30.21 -5.67
C PHE A 205 -26.98 29.70 -5.58
N ASP A 206 -26.79 28.56 -4.94
CA ASP A 206 -25.50 27.91 -4.70
C ASP A 206 -25.32 26.75 -5.69
N GLU A 207 -24.28 26.81 -6.52
CA GLU A 207 -23.89 25.70 -7.39
C GLU A 207 -22.41 25.82 -7.81
N GLY A 208 -21.51 25.07 -7.14
CA GLY A 208 -20.15 24.82 -7.62
C GLY A 208 -19.02 25.61 -6.95
N ASP A 209 -18.83 25.41 -5.65
CA ASP A 209 -17.74 26.03 -4.87
C ASP A 209 -16.37 25.38 -5.19
N ASP A 210 -15.64 25.95 -6.16
CA ASP A 210 -14.22 25.62 -6.42
C ASP A 210 -13.41 26.88 -6.82
N ALA A 211 -13.82 28.03 -6.29
CA ALA A 211 -13.06 29.27 -6.35
C ALA A 211 -12.01 29.32 -5.22
N PRO A 212 -10.77 29.77 -5.48
CA PRO A 212 -9.78 29.89 -4.42
C PRO A 212 -10.23 30.95 -3.41
N ARG A 213 -10.45 30.53 -2.15
CA ARG A 213 -11.00 31.35 -1.04
C ARG A 213 -10.46 32.77 -1.07
N SER A 214 -11.37 33.75 -1.04
CA SER A 214 -11.01 35.15 -1.16
C SER A 214 -10.09 35.56 -0.01
N LYS A 215 -9.28 36.60 -0.23
CA LYS A 215 -8.45 37.17 0.84
C LYS A 215 -9.31 37.58 2.04
N ASN A 216 -10.59 37.91 1.86
CA ASN A 216 -11.49 38.24 2.95
C ASN A 216 -11.96 37.00 3.73
N GLU A 217 -12.20 35.84 3.10
CA GLU A 217 -12.41 34.58 3.86
C GLU A 217 -11.12 34.18 4.59
N VAL A 218 -9.97 34.17 3.90
CA VAL A 218 -8.69 33.76 4.51
C VAL A 218 -8.33 34.68 5.69
N MET A 219 -8.52 35.99 5.56
CA MET A 219 -8.33 36.92 6.69
C MET A 219 -9.38 36.73 7.78
N LYS A 220 -10.65 36.42 7.47
CA LYS A 220 -11.67 36.08 8.49
C LYS A 220 -11.30 34.81 9.24
N GLU A 221 -10.84 33.76 8.56
CA GLU A 221 -10.34 32.52 9.17
C GLU A 221 -9.13 32.77 10.06
N VAL A 222 -8.14 33.53 9.58
CA VAL A 222 -6.93 33.87 10.35
C VAL A 222 -7.28 34.75 11.56
N ILE A 223 -8.20 35.70 11.42
CA ILE A 223 -8.70 36.53 12.54
C ILE A 223 -9.53 35.68 13.52
N ALA A 224 -10.31 34.71 13.06
CA ALA A 224 -11.05 33.79 13.92
C ALA A 224 -10.09 32.87 14.71
N LYS A 225 -9.16 32.20 14.02
CA LYS A 225 -8.15 31.32 14.61
C LYS A 225 -7.23 32.08 15.59
N SER A 226 -6.79 33.29 15.26
CA SER A 226 -5.98 34.12 16.16
C SER A 226 -6.77 34.76 17.31
N LYS A 227 -8.10 34.93 17.20
CA LYS A 227 -8.96 35.29 18.33
C LYS A 227 -9.22 34.10 19.26
N LEU A 228 -9.46 32.91 18.71
CA LEU A 228 -9.59 31.66 19.49
C LEU A 228 -8.30 31.36 20.25
N ALA A 229 -7.15 31.34 19.58
CA ALA A 229 -5.85 31.12 20.23
C ALA A 229 -5.47 32.22 21.25
N LYS A 230 -6.02 33.45 21.14
CA LYS A 230 -5.89 34.47 22.18
C LYS A 230 -6.85 34.26 23.36
N TYR A 231 -8.05 33.76 23.09
CA TYR A 231 -9.04 33.44 24.12
C TYR A 231 -8.61 32.20 24.92
N GLU A 232 -8.11 31.16 24.26
CA GLU A 232 -7.56 29.94 24.87
C GLU A 232 -6.39 30.28 25.82
N ARG A 233 -5.39 31.04 25.35
CA ARG A 233 -4.29 31.52 26.21
C ARG A 233 -4.74 32.41 27.37
N LYS A 234 -5.83 33.16 27.22
CA LYS A 234 -6.41 33.92 28.34
C LYS A 234 -7.09 32.97 29.31
N ARG A 235 -7.85 31.98 28.83
CA ARG A 235 -8.55 30.99 29.66
C ARG A 235 -7.61 30.05 30.41
N GLN A 236 -6.42 29.78 29.86
CA GLN A 236 -5.31 29.17 30.61
C GLN A 236 -4.90 30.15 31.71
N LYS A 237 -4.30 31.30 31.36
CA LYS A 237 -3.83 32.29 32.34
C LYS A 237 -4.84 32.70 33.44
N ASP A 238 -6.13 32.76 33.13
CA ASP A 238 -7.20 33.03 34.10
C ASP A 238 -7.37 31.87 35.11
N ALA A 239 -7.21 30.62 34.67
CA ALA A 239 -7.20 29.41 35.51
C ALA A 239 -5.85 29.24 36.25
N ASP A 240 -4.72 29.50 35.59
CA ASP A 240 -3.39 29.55 36.23
C ASP A 240 -3.41 30.55 37.42
N GLU A 241 -4.08 31.70 37.26
CA GLU A 241 -4.29 32.69 38.33
C GLU A 241 -5.33 32.25 39.39
N GLU A 242 -6.38 31.51 39.01
CA GLU A 242 -7.36 30.94 39.95
C GLU A 242 -6.75 29.84 40.84
N MET A 243 -5.92 28.97 40.26
CA MET A 243 -5.10 27.97 40.97
C MET A 243 -4.16 28.63 41.98
N ARG A 244 -3.40 29.65 41.55
CA ARG A 244 -2.46 30.39 42.42
C ARG A 244 -3.17 31.12 43.57
N MET A 245 -4.35 31.68 43.33
CA MET A 245 -5.18 32.28 44.38
C MET A 245 -5.71 31.21 45.36
N GLY A 246 -6.17 30.06 44.86
CA GLY A 246 -6.60 28.94 45.69
C GLY A 246 -5.48 28.42 46.60
N LEU A 247 -4.27 28.24 46.07
CA LEU A 247 -3.11 27.80 46.85
C LEU A 247 -2.68 28.80 47.94
N ASP A 248 -2.82 30.12 47.72
CA ASP A 248 -2.50 31.15 48.74
C ASP A 248 -3.62 31.28 49.80
N GLU A 249 -4.88 31.03 49.43
CA GLU A 249 -6.00 30.87 50.39
C GLU A 249 -5.84 29.59 51.23
N GLU A 250 -5.52 28.45 50.61
CA GLU A 250 -5.21 27.19 51.31
C GLU A 250 -3.97 27.31 52.21
N LEU A 251 -2.95 28.07 51.81
CA LEU A 251 -1.81 28.40 52.67
C LEU A 251 -2.25 29.17 53.93
N GLY A 252 -3.28 30.02 53.80
CA GLY A 252 -3.95 30.70 54.91
C GLY A 252 -4.64 29.72 55.88
N ASP A 253 -5.38 28.75 55.35
CA ASP A 253 -6.07 27.73 56.16
C ASP A 253 -5.10 26.73 56.79
N ILE A 254 -4.08 26.27 56.07
CA ILE A 254 -2.97 25.46 56.59
C ILE A 254 -2.26 26.20 57.72
N ARG A 255 -2.03 27.52 57.57
CA ARG A 255 -1.47 28.36 58.62
C ARG A 255 -2.42 28.48 59.82
N SER A 256 -3.73 28.51 59.62
CA SER A 256 -4.71 28.48 60.72
C SER A 256 -4.64 27.16 61.51
N LEU A 257 -4.51 26.03 60.82
CA LEU A 257 -4.37 24.69 61.40
C LEU A 257 -3.02 24.51 62.13
N LEU A 258 -1.92 25.07 61.58
CA LEU A 258 -0.60 24.95 62.17
C LEU A 258 -0.44 25.80 63.45
N PHE A 259 -1.14 26.95 63.55
CA PHE A 259 -1.09 27.83 64.71
C PHE A 259 -2.22 27.61 65.74
N THR A 260 -3.16 26.70 65.50
CA THR A 260 -4.24 26.36 66.46
C THR A 260 -3.81 25.31 67.51
N GLN A 261 -2.63 25.48 68.11
CA GLN A 261 -2.29 24.83 69.38
C GLN A 261 -2.33 25.84 70.55
N THR A 262 -2.81 25.37 71.71
CA THR A 262 -2.85 26.04 73.02
C THR A 262 -4.00 27.02 73.34
N ALA A 263 -5.26 26.55 73.41
CA ALA A 263 -6.25 27.01 74.42
C ALA A 263 -7.54 26.15 74.57
N ASN A 264 -7.50 25.15 75.45
CA ASN A 264 -8.58 24.69 76.36
C ASN A 264 -10.10 24.75 75.99
N THR A 265 -10.73 23.55 75.98
CA THR A 265 -12.08 23.23 76.54
C THR A 265 -13.34 23.60 75.66
N PRO A 266 -14.55 23.03 75.89
CA PRO A 266 -14.98 21.86 75.09
C PRO A 266 -16.47 21.82 74.63
N GLU A 267 -16.83 20.78 73.86
CA GLU A 267 -18.19 20.20 73.62
C GLU A 267 -19.36 21.10 73.13
N GLN A 268 -20.05 20.68 72.06
CA GLN A 268 -21.32 19.91 72.15
C GLN A 268 -21.80 19.39 70.77
N ASN A 269 -22.76 18.47 70.76
CA ASN A 269 -23.17 17.66 69.58
C ASN A 269 -24.34 18.28 68.80
N GLU A 270 -24.41 18.04 67.47
CA GLU A 270 -25.68 17.73 66.76
C GLU A 270 -25.46 17.20 65.32
N VAL A 271 -25.35 15.86 65.14
CA VAL A 271 -25.51 15.18 63.83
C VAL A 271 -26.13 13.79 64.05
N ALA A 272 -27.42 13.61 63.72
CA ALA A 272 -28.11 12.31 63.87
C ALA A 272 -29.45 12.17 63.09
N LEU A 273 -29.57 12.63 61.83
CA LEU A 273 -30.80 12.39 61.05
C LEU A 273 -30.67 12.42 59.50
N ALA A 274 -29.57 11.88 58.94
CA ALA A 274 -29.34 11.93 57.48
C ALA A 274 -29.12 10.57 56.77
N GLU A 275 -28.58 9.56 57.45
CA GLU A 275 -27.98 8.38 56.78
C GLU A 275 -28.99 7.29 56.38
N ALA A 276 -30.09 7.15 57.12
CA ALA A 276 -31.03 6.02 57.06
C ALA A 276 -31.91 5.89 55.78
N LYS A 277 -31.41 6.40 54.63
CA LYS A 277 -31.98 6.20 53.29
C LYS A 277 -30.95 5.85 52.21
N GLY A 278 -29.64 5.91 52.50
CA GLY A 278 -28.62 5.35 51.62
C GLY A 278 -28.57 3.83 51.73
N ASP A 279 -28.64 3.31 52.97
CA ASP A 279 -28.38 1.90 53.29
C ASP A 279 -29.26 0.89 52.53
N GLU A 280 -30.56 1.15 52.34
CA GLU A 280 -31.43 0.21 51.60
C GLU A 280 -31.06 0.14 50.10
N TYR A 281 -30.66 1.27 49.50
CA TYR A 281 -30.22 1.30 48.10
C TYR A 281 -28.84 0.65 47.96
N ASP A 282 -27.89 0.99 48.83
CA ASP A 282 -26.54 0.44 48.76
C ASP A 282 -26.48 -1.03 49.22
N ALA A 283 -27.38 -1.48 50.08
CA ALA A 283 -27.58 -2.90 50.36
C ALA A 283 -28.12 -3.62 49.11
N PHE A 284 -29.17 -3.09 48.45
CA PHE A 284 -29.71 -3.70 47.24
C PHE A 284 -28.73 -3.68 46.06
N VAL A 285 -27.90 -2.64 45.93
CA VAL A 285 -26.82 -2.57 44.93
C VAL A 285 -25.70 -3.57 45.25
N ARG A 286 -25.32 -3.75 46.52
CA ARG A 286 -24.40 -4.82 46.95
C ARG A 286 -24.99 -6.21 46.67
N GLU A 287 -26.25 -6.44 47.03
CA GLU A 287 -26.96 -7.68 46.71
C GLU A 287 -27.02 -7.95 45.21
N MET A 288 -27.32 -6.97 44.35
CA MET A 288 -27.26 -7.13 42.89
C MET A 288 -25.83 -7.29 42.33
N ALA A 289 -24.81 -6.78 43.02
CA ALA A 289 -23.41 -7.00 42.64
C ALA A 289 -22.95 -8.44 42.94
N PHE A 290 -23.51 -9.08 43.98
CA PHE A 290 -23.30 -10.50 44.28
C PHE A 290 -24.26 -11.40 43.46
N GLU A 291 -25.54 -11.05 43.32
CA GLU A 291 -26.52 -11.67 42.40
C GLU A 291 -26.34 -11.19 40.94
N ARG A 292 -25.12 -11.25 40.40
CA ARG A 292 -24.88 -11.03 38.96
C ARG A 292 -25.38 -12.21 38.13
N ARG A 293 -26.70 -12.33 38.02
CA ARG A 293 -27.41 -13.26 37.12
C ARG A 293 -26.88 -13.08 35.70
N ALA A 294 -26.60 -14.19 35.01
CA ALA A 294 -26.01 -14.17 33.68
C ALA A 294 -26.86 -13.33 32.71
N ARG A 295 -26.24 -12.32 32.08
CA ARG A 295 -26.91 -11.50 31.06
C ARG A 295 -27.17 -12.38 29.83
N PRO A 296 -28.41 -12.46 29.30
CA PRO A 296 -28.66 -13.13 28.03
C PRO A 296 -27.89 -12.41 26.91
N GLN A 297 -26.87 -13.06 26.34
CA GLN A 297 -26.05 -12.46 25.28
C GLN A 297 -26.71 -12.59 23.91
N ASP A 298 -27.28 -13.77 23.59
CA ASP A 298 -27.92 -14.04 22.31
C ASP A 298 -29.45 -14.00 22.37
N ARG A 299 -30.05 -13.51 21.29
CA ARG A 299 -31.50 -13.68 21.03
C ARG A 299 -31.76 -15.16 20.75
N LEU A 300 -32.77 -15.75 21.39
CA LEU A 300 -33.24 -17.10 21.05
C LEU A 300 -33.74 -17.12 19.61
N LYS A 301 -32.94 -17.73 18.72
CA LYS A 301 -33.19 -17.81 17.27
C LYS A 301 -34.32 -18.79 16.97
N SER A 302 -35.02 -18.59 15.86
CA SER A 302 -36.04 -19.55 15.42
C SER A 302 -35.39 -20.86 14.95
N ALA A 303 -36.14 -21.96 14.94
CA ALA A 303 -35.65 -23.23 14.39
C ALA A 303 -35.28 -23.11 12.90
N GLU A 304 -35.98 -22.25 12.16
CA GLU A 304 -35.71 -21.97 10.74
C GLU A 304 -34.42 -21.14 10.58
N GLU A 305 -34.21 -20.13 11.43
CA GLU A 305 -32.97 -19.34 11.47
C GLU A 305 -31.75 -20.22 11.79
N LEU A 306 -31.87 -21.15 12.75
CA LEU A 306 -30.81 -22.10 13.08
C LEU A 306 -30.50 -23.06 11.93
N VAL A 307 -31.51 -23.54 11.21
CA VAL A 307 -31.33 -24.38 10.02
C VAL A 307 -30.70 -23.57 8.87
N GLU A 308 -31.08 -22.31 8.68
CA GLU A 308 -30.42 -21.42 7.72
C GLU A 308 -28.95 -21.14 8.07
N GLU A 309 -28.62 -20.87 9.33
CA GLU A 309 -27.24 -20.65 9.77
C GLU A 309 -26.39 -21.91 9.61
N GLN A 310 -26.92 -23.09 9.93
CA GLN A 310 -26.26 -24.36 9.65
C GLN A 310 -26.07 -24.58 8.14
N ALA A 311 -27.06 -24.25 7.31
CA ALA A 311 -26.95 -24.36 5.86
C ALA A 311 -25.93 -23.38 5.26
N LYS A 312 -25.83 -22.14 5.79
CA LYS A 312 -24.81 -21.14 5.41
C LYS A 312 -23.41 -21.64 5.79
N ARG A 313 -23.22 -22.04 7.05
CA ARG A 313 -21.95 -22.62 7.57
C ARG A 313 -21.49 -23.84 6.77
N LEU A 314 -22.41 -24.71 6.34
CA LEU A 314 -22.09 -25.87 5.49
C LEU A 314 -21.68 -25.47 4.06
N ARG A 315 -22.31 -24.44 3.47
CA ARG A 315 -21.89 -23.89 2.16
C ARG A 315 -20.52 -23.23 2.24
N GLU A 316 -20.28 -22.40 3.25
CA GLU A 316 -18.99 -21.76 3.49
C GLU A 316 -17.87 -22.79 3.72
N ALA A 317 -18.15 -23.86 4.48
CA ALA A 317 -17.21 -24.96 4.69
C ALA A 317 -16.90 -25.73 3.39
N GLU A 318 -17.92 -25.96 2.55
CA GLU A 318 -17.78 -26.57 1.23
C GLU A 318 -16.99 -25.69 0.26
N GLU A 319 -17.25 -24.39 0.22
CA GLU A 319 -16.53 -23.42 -0.61
C GLU A 319 -15.07 -23.30 -0.16
N LYS A 320 -14.79 -23.22 1.15
CA LYS A 320 -13.43 -23.24 1.71
C LYS A 320 -12.71 -24.57 1.48
N ARG A 321 -13.42 -25.70 1.47
CA ARG A 321 -12.88 -27.01 1.06
C ARG A 321 -12.51 -27.02 -0.43
N GLN A 322 -13.37 -26.49 -1.30
CA GLN A 322 -13.08 -26.40 -2.73
C GLN A 322 -11.94 -25.42 -3.05
N ARG A 323 -11.83 -24.28 -2.34
CA ARG A 323 -10.71 -23.32 -2.45
C ARG A 323 -9.37 -24.01 -2.13
N ARG A 324 -9.29 -24.69 -0.99
CA ARG A 324 -8.12 -25.51 -0.59
C ARG A 324 -7.83 -26.68 -1.54
N MET A 325 -8.85 -27.31 -2.14
CA MET A 325 -8.67 -28.36 -3.14
C MET A 325 -8.09 -27.84 -4.46
N ARG A 326 -8.49 -26.63 -4.90
CA ARG A 326 -7.87 -25.95 -6.06
C ARG A 326 -6.44 -25.48 -5.72
N GLY A 327 -6.21 -25.09 -4.46
CA GLY A 327 -4.95 -24.53 -3.98
C GLY A 327 -4.86 -23.02 -4.17
N GLU A 328 -6.00 -22.34 -4.20
CA GLU A 328 -6.08 -20.89 -4.12
C GLU A 328 -5.73 -20.48 -2.68
N GLN A 329 -4.75 -19.59 -2.52
CA GLN A 329 -4.42 -19.00 -1.22
C GLN A 329 -5.62 -18.20 -0.68
N ASP A 330 -5.77 -18.13 0.64
CA ASP A 330 -6.79 -17.30 1.29
C ASP A 330 -6.34 -15.83 1.30
N GLU A 331 -7.15 -14.92 0.74
CA GLU A 331 -6.83 -13.48 0.60
C GLU A 331 -6.79 -12.72 1.94
N GLU A 332 -7.18 -13.37 3.03
CA GLU A 332 -7.12 -12.88 4.41
C GLU A 332 -5.90 -13.45 5.18
N GLY A 333 -5.10 -14.31 4.54
CA GLY A 333 -3.81 -14.74 5.05
C GLY A 333 -2.75 -13.65 4.81
N ASP A 334 -1.99 -13.33 5.86
CA ASP A 334 -0.90 -12.34 5.76
C ASP A 334 0.10 -12.71 4.65
N ALA A 335 0.68 -11.70 4.00
CA ALA A 335 1.37 -11.84 2.72
C ALA A 335 2.76 -12.49 2.86
N VAL A 336 2.78 -13.80 3.12
CA VAL A 336 3.99 -14.64 3.13
C VAL A 336 4.76 -14.40 1.84
N LEU A 337 6.02 -13.95 1.97
CA LEU A 337 6.81 -13.38 0.88
C LEU A 337 6.73 -14.20 -0.42
N ASP A 338 6.46 -13.49 -1.52
CA ASP A 338 6.58 -13.99 -2.88
C ASP A 338 8.06 -14.22 -3.24
N TYR A 339 8.63 -15.27 -2.68
CA TYR A 339 9.88 -15.85 -3.13
C TYR A 339 9.63 -16.55 -4.47
N ALA A 340 9.67 -15.74 -5.53
CA ALA A 340 9.43 -16.17 -6.88
C ALA A 340 10.21 -17.45 -7.20
N LEU A 341 9.47 -18.47 -7.66
CA LEU A 341 10.06 -19.59 -8.39
C LEU A 341 10.53 -19.05 -9.75
N GLU A 342 11.76 -18.53 -9.79
CA GLU A 342 12.49 -18.22 -11.01
C GLU A 342 12.77 -19.52 -11.77
N SER A 343 11.78 -19.98 -12.53
CA SER A 343 12.00 -20.95 -13.61
C SER A 343 12.76 -20.25 -14.73
N GLU A 344 14.09 -20.43 -14.75
CA GLU A 344 14.97 -19.92 -15.80
C GLU A 344 14.52 -20.40 -17.19
N GLU A 345 14.25 -19.47 -18.12
CA GLU A 345 14.56 -19.61 -19.57
C GLU A 345 14.40 -18.25 -20.30
N ASP A 346 15.48 -17.80 -20.94
CA ASP A 346 15.60 -16.74 -21.98
C ASP A 346 15.05 -15.30 -21.76
N GLU A 347 15.88 -14.43 -21.16
CA GLU A 347 15.93 -12.98 -21.50
C GLU A 347 17.29 -12.59 -22.16
N PRO A 348 17.31 -11.85 -23.30
CA PRO A 348 18.54 -11.45 -23.97
C PRO A 348 19.14 -10.12 -23.45
N ALA A 349 20.33 -10.19 -22.85
CA ALA A 349 20.94 -9.09 -22.10
C ALA A 349 21.44 -7.86 -22.90
N VAL A 350 21.31 -6.65 -22.31
CA VAL A 350 22.07 -5.44 -22.71
C VAL A 350 22.72 -4.73 -21.50
N LYS A 351 23.86 -5.29 -21.06
CA LYS A 351 25.07 -4.60 -20.54
C LYS A 351 24.89 -3.37 -19.62
N ARG A 352 25.24 -3.56 -18.35
CA ARG A 352 26.21 -2.67 -17.67
C ARG A 352 27.40 -3.48 -17.15
N ILE A 353 28.54 -2.81 -16.95
CA ILE A 353 29.86 -3.45 -16.91
C ILE A 353 30.49 -3.33 -15.51
N VAL A 354 30.70 -4.50 -14.90
CA VAL A 354 31.86 -4.89 -14.07
C VAL A 354 32.31 -3.91 -12.97
N LYS A 355 32.13 -4.34 -11.72
CA LYS A 355 33.26 -4.83 -10.93
C LYS A 355 32.85 -6.03 -10.07
N ALA A 356 33.66 -7.07 -10.10
CA ALA A 356 33.54 -8.25 -9.25
C ALA A 356 34.67 -8.25 -8.23
N ASP A 357 34.44 -8.90 -7.10
CA ASP A 357 35.43 -9.71 -6.42
C ASP A 357 34.73 -11.02 -5.99
N GLU A 358 35.46 -12.12 -5.92
CA GLU A 358 34.86 -13.46 -5.87
C GLU A 358 35.03 -14.19 -4.52
N GLY A 359 34.06 -15.07 -4.23
CA GLY A 359 34.41 -16.41 -3.73
C GLY A 359 34.58 -16.61 -2.23
N GLN A 360 33.45 -16.65 -1.49
CA GLN A 360 33.32 -17.63 -0.41
C GLN A 360 32.10 -18.53 -0.63
N SER A 361 32.35 -19.80 -0.92
CA SER A 361 31.35 -20.77 -1.35
C SER A 361 30.64 -21.43 -0.18
N GLN A 362 29.31 -21.43 -0.20
CA GLN A 362 28.38 -22.54 0.16
C GLN A 362 28.54 -23.34 1.49
N ARG A 363 29.53 -23.08 2.34
CA ARG A 363 29.82 -23.86 3.56
C ARG A 363 28.90 -23.52 4.75
N LEU A 364 28.16 -22.41 4.69
CA LEU A 364 27.18 -21.97 5.70
C LEU A 364 25.76 -22.56 5.49
N ARG A 365 25.57 -23.47 4.52
CA ARG A 365 24.23 -24.06 4.22
C ARG A 365 23.96 -25.41 4.90
N PHE A 366 24.94 -25.98 5.59
CA PHE A 366 24.77 -27.16 6.45
C PHE A 366 25.56 -26.90 7.73
N GLY A 367 24.87 -26.85 8.87
CA GLY A 367 25.48 -26.54 10.16
C GLY A 367 26.49 -27.61 10.57
N LEU A 368 27.77 -27.24 10.59
CA LEU A 368 28.87 -28.05 11.14
C LEU A 368 29.69 -27.13 12.04
N GLY A 369 29.76 -27.46 13.34
CA GLY A 369 30.17 -26.51 14.39
C GLY A 369 31.59 -25.96 14.26
N GLU A 370 31.76 -24.68 14.61
CA GLU A 370 33.04 -23.99 14.60
C GLU A 370 33.83 -24.25 15.90
N GLY A 371 34.48 -25.41 15.96
CA GLY A 371 35.37 -25.80 17.06
C GLY A 371 36.84 -25.76 16.70
N LEU A 372 37.67 -25.24 17.61
CA LEU A 372 39.16 -25.27 17.62
C LEU A 372 39.91 -24.33 16.66
N ALA A 373 40.02 -23.05 17.05
CA ALA A 373 41.21 -22.23 16.83
C ALA A 373 41.55 -21.46 18.14
N ALA A 374 42.80 -21.07 18.35
CA ALA A 374 43.31 -20.72 19.69
C ALA A 374 43.75 -19.26 19.87
N LYS A 375 43.63 -18.80 21.13
CA LYS A 375 44.49 -17.84 21.86
C LYS A 375 45.94 -17.77 21.37
N ASP A 376 46.72 -16.68 21.48
CA ASP A 376 46.72 -15.39 22.23
C ASP A 376 47.68 -14.41 21.45
N PRO A 377 48.11 -13.21 21.90
CA PRO A 377 47.47 -12.06 22.58
C PRO A 377 47.79 -10.69 21.87
N ALA A 378 47.44 -9.55 22.50
CA ALA A 378 47.88 -8.19 22.10
C ALA A 378 49.22 -7.75 22.75
N PRO A 379 49.90 -6.72 22.20
CA PRO A 379 49.94 -5.37 22.81
C PRO A 379 49.69 -4.24 21.77
N HIS A 380 49.22 -3.00 22.05
CA HIS A 380 49.39 -1.96 23.10
C HIS A 380 50.23 -0.77 22.59
N ASP A 381 50.05 0.38 23.26
CA ASP A 381 50.58 1.75 23.03
C ASP A 381 49.83 2.51 21.92
N GLU A 382 49.06 3.59 22.18
CA GLU A 382 49.25 4.81 23.00
C GLU A 382 50.17 5.88 22.37
N GLU A 383 49.55 6.96 21.87
CA GLU A 383 49.97 8.33 22.18
C GLU A 383 48.71 9.16 22.50
N LYS A 384 48.84 10.12 23.43
CA LYS A 384 47.82 11.13 23.80
C LYS A 384 48.39 12.52 23.52
N ASP A 385 47.49 13.49 23.35
CA ASP A 385 47.42 14.77 24.09
C ASP A 385 46.01 15.32 23.77
N ASP A 386 45.14 15.59 24.75
CA ASP A 386 45.04 16.85 25.54
C ASP A 386 44.91 18.10 24.65
N ASP A 387 44.00 19.04 24.93
CA ASP A 387 43.79 19.67 26.24
C ASP A 387 42.42 20.37 26.37
N ASN A 388 41.82 20.34 27.58
CA ASN A 388 40.89 21.31 28.24
C ASN A 388 39.63 21.90 27.51
N THR A 389 38.57 22.40 28.18
CA THR A 389 38.29 22.69 29.62
C THR A 389 36.75 22.76 29.82
N GLU A 390 36.26 22.40 31.03
CA GLU A 390 35.09 23.00 31.75
C GLU A 390 33.68 23.04 31.09
N ALA A 391 32.56 23.20 31.81
CA ALA A 391 32.12 22.77 33.15
C ALA A 391 30.61 23.09 33.31
N SER A 392 29.97 22.43 34.28
CA SER A 392 28.83 22.90 35.09
C SER A 392 27.67 23.74 34.50
N ASP A 393 26.47 23.15 34.61
CA ASP A 393 25.31 23.69 35.36
C ASP A 393 24.58 24.94 34.78
N GLU A 394 23.32 25.25 35.12
CA GLU A 394 22.44 24.69 36.15
C GLU A 394 20.96 24.71 35.66
N GLU A 395 20.06 24.33 36.56
CA GLU A 395 18.58 24.23 36.53
C GLU A 395 17.88 25.55 36.04
N ASP A 396 16.57 25.69 35.80
CA ASP A 396 15.39 25.23 36.57
C ASP A 396 14.05 25.66 35.87
N VAL A 397 12.89 25.21 36.38
CA VAL A 397 11.47 25.72 36.26
C VAL A 397 10.83 26.04 34.87
N SER A 398 9.51 25.91 34.65
CA SER A 398 8.36 25.41 35.44
C SER A 398 7.11 25.24 34.56
N GLU A 399 6.33 24.16 34.76
CA GLU A 399 4.83 24.10 34.88
C GLU A 399 3.96 24.65 33.69
N GLU A 400 2.64 24.41 33.55
CA GLU A 400 1.57 23.73 34.32
C GLU A 400 0.83 22.73 33.35
N GLU A 401 0.70 21.43 33.70
CA GLU A 401 -0.53 20.68 34.13
C GLU A 401 -1.49 20.20 32.99
N GLU A 402 -1.84 18.90 32.86
CA GLU A 402 -2.82 18.02 33.59
C GLU A 402 -4.31 18.27 33.19
N ASP A 403 -5.30 17.36 33.27
CA ASP A 403 -5.49 16.05 33.93
C ASP A 403 -5.29 14.77 33.08
N ALA A 404 -4.85 13.66 33.71
CA ALA A 404 -5.44 12.29 33.59
C ALA A 404 -4.68 11.19 34.39
N VAL A 405 -4.36 11.44 35.67
CA VAL A 405 -3.89 10.39 36.62
C VAL A 405 -5.10 9.66 37.24
N SER A 406 -5.06 8.46 37.84
CA SER A 406 -4.03 7.44 38.18
C SER A 406 -4.70 6.03 38.04
N ASP A 407 -4.27 4.83 38.47
CA ASP A 407 -3.09 4.16 39.06
C ASP A 407 -3.39 2.64 38.99
N ILE A 408 -2.54 1.62 39.18
CA ILE A 408 -1.09 1.33 38.98
C ILE A 408 -1.02 -0.24 38.96
N GLY A 409 -0.02 -0.96 38.46
CA GLY A 409 1.23 -0.64 37.76
C GLY A 409 2.10 -1.92 37.67
N GLN A 410 3.04 -1.96 36.71
CA GLN A 410 4.34 -2.70 36.72
C GLN A 410 4.36 -4.23 37.04
N ASP A 411 5.15 -5.08 36.39
CA ASP A 411 6.48 -4.87 35.82
C ASP A 411 6.64 -5.25 34.33
N LEU A 412 7.72 -4.76 33.72
CA LEU A 412 8.08 -5.02 32.32
C LEU A 412 9.61 -5.09 32.14
N ALA A 413 10.23 -6.17 32.61
CA ALA A 413 11.62 -6.53 32.28
C ALA A 413 11.87 -8.03 32.51
N ASP A 414 12.19 -8.76 31.44
CA ASP A 414 13.20 -9.84 31.37
C ASP A 414 13.07 -10.56 30.02
N TYR A 415 13.82 -10.08 29.02
CA TYR A 415 13.82 -10.62 27.65
C TYR A 415 15.16 -11.30 27.30
N GLU A 416 15.83 -11.87 28.31
CA GLU A 416 17.17 -12.49 28.19
C GLU A 416 17.19 -13.99 28.58
N HIS A 417 16.32 -14.82 28.01
CA HIS A 417 16.45 -16.29 28.19
C HIS A 417 15.87 -17.19 27.06
N MET A 418 15.99 -16.79 25.79
CA MET A 418 15.46 -17.54 24.63
C MET A 418 16.49 -18.05 23.60
N GLU A 419 17.80 -17.99 23.90
CA GLU A 419 18.86 -18.54 23.01
C GLU A 419 19.72 -19.63 23.68
N GLN A 420 19.10 -20.73 24.17
CA GLN A 420 19.87 -21.94 24.52
C GLN A 420 19.05 -23.25 24.59
N PHE A 421 18.44 -23.69 23.48
CA PHE A 421 18.08 -25.10 23.28
C PHE A 421 18.10 -25.47 21.78
N GLY A 422 19.30 -25.42 21.19
CA GLY A 422 19.52 -25.58 19.75
C GLY A 422 20.70 -26.48 19.38
N GLU A 423 21.14 -27.38 20.27
CA GLU A 423 22.28 -28.28 20.01
C GLU A 423 22.04 -29.71 20.54
N HIS A 424 22.40 -30.69 19.71
CA HIS A 424 22.52 -32.14 19.97
C HIS A 424 21.64 -32.79 21.06
N THR A 425 20.40 -33.18 20.68
CA THR A 425 19.81 -34.43 21.18
C THR A 425 20.21 -35.58 20.25
N ASP A 426 21.43 -36.08 20.41
CA ASP A 426 21.83 -37.36 19.81
C ASP A 426 20.94 -38.46 20.39
N THR A 427 19.99 -38.98 19.61
CA THR A 427 19.16 -40.09 20.09
C THR A 427 20.05 -41.32 20.29
N PRO A 428 20.23 -41.84 21.52
CA PRO A 428 21.05 -43.01 21.73
C PRO A 428 20.43 -44.21 21.00
N ASP A 429 21.26 -45.01 20.33
CA ASP A 429 20.84 -46.26 19.68
C ASP A 429 20.40 -47.27 20.75
N THR A 430 19.13 -47.20 21.15
CA THR A 430 18.50 -48.13 22.10
C THR A 430 18.20 -49.47 21.42
N ASN A 431 19.26 -50.17 21.00
CA ASN A 431 19.26 -51.60 20.72
C ASN A 431 19.22 -52.42 22.02
N THR A 432 18.26 -52.08 22.88
CA THR A 432 17.85 -52.81 24.07
C THR A 432 16.37 -53.12 23.90
N PRO A 433 15.94 -54.40 23.85
CA PRO A 433 14.52 -54.70 23.78
C PRO A 433 13.85 -54.17 25.05
N ILE A 434 12.99 -53.17 24.90
CA ILE A 434 12.10 -52.74 25.97
C ILE A 434 11.10 -53.87 26.16
N GLU A 435 11.27 -54.65 27.23
CA GLU A 435 10.27 -55.62 27.68
C GLU A 435 9.02 -54.87 28.15
N SER A 436 8.17 -54.47 27.21
CA SER A 436 6.84 -53.96 27.49
C SER A 436 6.08 -55.04 28.24
N ARG A 437 5.90 -54.86 29.56
CA ARG A 437 5.12 -55.79 30.40
C ARG A 437 3.76 -56.00 29.74
N LYS A 438 3.45 -57.24 29.36
CA LYS A 438 2.11 -57.62 28.89
C LYS A 438 1.11 -57.50 30.04
N ARG A 439 0.65 -56.29 30.32
CA ARG A 439 -0.51 -56.02 31.17
C ARG A 439 -1.76 -56.18 30.30
N SER A 440 -2.56 -57.20 30.57
CA SER A 440 -3.90 -57.32 30.00
C SER A 440 -4.89 -56.61 30.91
N LEU A 441 -5.79 -55.82 30.33
CA LEU A 441 -6.96 -55.32 31.05
C LEU A 441 -7.74 -56.53 31.61
N PRO A 442 -8.11 -56.53 32.89
CA PRO A 442 -8.76 -57.69 33.50
C PRO A 442 -10.10 -57.96 32.83
N VAL A 443 -10.26 -59.15 32.23
CA VAL A 443 -11.54 -59.61 31.67
C VAL A 443 -12.52 -59.83 32.81
N GLY A 444 -13.30 -58.80 33.11
CA GLY A 444 -14.22 -58.77 34.25
C GLY A 444 -15.25 -59.89 34.17
N GLN A 445 -15.36 -60.67 35.25
CA GLN A 445 -16.48 -61.59 35.44
C GLN A 445 -17.78 -60.77 35.61
N PRO A 446 -18.94 -61.29 35.17
CA PRO A 446 -20.17 -60.49 35.02
C PRO A 446 -20.94 -60.25 36.34
N GLU A 447 -20.25 -59.96 37.44
CA GLU A 447 -20.85 -59.63 38.74
C GLU A 447 -20.30 -58.33 39.32
N ALA A 448 -21.20 -57.48 39.83
CA ALA A 448 -20.95 -56.16 40.43
C ALA A 448 -20.17 -55.14 39.56
N VAL A 449 -20.91 -54.25 38.88
CA VAL A 449 -20.32 -53.05 38.24
C VAL A 449 -19.68 -52.15 39.31
N PRO A 450 -18.36 -51.87 39.27
CA PRO A 450 -17.74 -50.97 40.24
C PRO A 450 -18.25 -49.54 40.05
N THR A 451 -18.53 -48.84 41.15
CA THR A 451 -19.00 -47.46 41.14
C THR A 451 -17.84 -46.49 40.89
N LEU A 452 -17.56 -46.20 39.62
CA LEU A 452 -16.51 -45.30 39.16
C LEU A 452 -16.53 -43.95 39.93
N PRO A 453 -15.38 -43.46 40.43
CA PRO A 453 -15.30 -42.16 41.12
C PRO A 453 -15.65 -41.01 40.17
N PHE A 454 -16.22 -39.94 40.72
CA PHE A 454 -16.62 -38.77 39.92
C PHE A 454 -15.44 -37.91 39.46
N THR A 455 -14.33 -37.96 40.19
CA THR A 455 -13.08 -37.21 39.94
C THR A 455 -11.97 -38.17 39.55
N PHE A 456 -11.26 -37.86 38.46
CA PHE A 456 -10.06 -38.57 38.01
C PHE A 456 -8.95 -37.55 37.76
N PRO A 457 -7.69 -37.82 38.11
CA PRO A 457 -6.57 -36.97 37.67
C PRO A 457 -6.37 -37.11 36.15
N CYS A 458 -5.89 -36.05 35.51
CA CYS A 458 -5.44 -36.12 34.11
C CYS A 458 -4.09 -36.86 34.03
N PRO A 459 -4.01 -38.02 33.34
CA PRO A 459 -2.74 -38.67 33.07
C PRO A 459 -1.87 -37.81 32.14
N SER A 460 -0.56 -37.79 32.40
CA SER A 460 0.43 -37.11 31.56
C SER A 460 1.19 -38.07 30.65
N THR A 461 1.30 -39.35 31.03
CA THR A 461 1.89 -40.43 30.24
C THR A 461 0.89 -41.57 29.98
N HIS A 462 1.23 -42.47 29.04
CA HIS A 462 0.40 -43.64 28.75
C HIS A 462 0.41 -44.66 29.89
N ASP A 463 1.55 -44.86 30.55
CA ASP A 463 1.67 -45.79 31.67
C ASP A 463 0.85 -45.34 32.88
N GLU A 464 0.83 -44.03 33.20
CA GLU A 464 -0.09 -43.44 34.20
C GLU A 464 -1.56 -43.73 33.87
N PHE A 465 -1.95 -43.70 32.58
CA PHE A 465 -3.31 -44.01 32.20
C PHE A 465 -3.65 -45.49 32.35
N LEU A 466 -2.71 -46.40 32.06
CA LEU A 466 -2.89 -47.83 32.35
C LEU A 466 -2.98 -48.10 33.86
N ASP A 467 -2.12 -47.48 34.68
CA ASP A 467 -2.15 -47.59 36.14
C ASP A 467 -3.50 -47.10 36.72
N LEU A 468 -4.08 -46.02 36.17
CA LEU A 468 -5.42 -45.54 36.55
C LEU A 468 -6.55 -46.51 36.14
N LEU A 469 -6.46 -47.13 34.95
CA LEU A 469 -7.46 -48.10 34.50
C LEU A 469 -7.41 -49.39 35.35
N GLU A 470 -6.22 -49.79 35.80
CA GLU A 470 -6.00 -50.90 36.74
C GLU A 470 -6.47 -50.56 38.16
N GLU A 471 -6.14 -49.37 38.69
CA GLU A 471 -6.59 -48.92 40.02
C GLU A 471 -8.12 -48.95 40.14
N TYR A 472 -8.83 -48.30 39.22
CA TYR A 472 -10.29 -48.19 39.26
C TYR A 472 -11.05 -49.36 38.59
N HIS A 473 -10.33 -50.41 38.16
CA HIS A 473 -10.90 -51.63 37.57
C HIS A 473 -11.90 -51.34 36.43
N VAL A 474 -11.51 -50.44 35.53
CA VAL A 474 -12.41 -49.83 34.53
C VAL A 474 -12.73 -50.83 33.42
N SER A 475 -14.03 -51.11 33.21
CA SER A 475 -14.49 -51.92 32.08
C SER A 475 -14.35 -51.16 30.76
N GLY A 476 -14.06 -51.85 29.65
CA GLY A 476 -13.91 -51.21 28.33
C GLY A 476 -15.11 -50.33 27.93
N ALA A 477 -16.34 -50.78 28.20
CA ALA A 477 -17.56 -49.99 27.95
C ALA A 477 -17.68 -48.71 28.82
N GLN A 478 -16.89 -48.58 29.88
CA GLN A 478 -16.85 -47.40 30.75
C GLN A 478 -15.76 -46.39 30.35
N LEU A 479 -14.84 -46.75 29.44
CA LEU A 479 -13.68 -45.94 29.04
C LEU A 479 -14.09 -44.53 28.55
N HIS A 480 -15.16 -44.47 27.75
CA HIS A 480 -15.78 -43.21 27.30
C HIS A 480 -16.30 -42.35 28.48
N THR A 481 -16.84 -42.96 29.53
CA THR A 481 -17.32 -42.25 30.75
C THR A 481 -16.16 -41.73 31.60
N VAL A 482 -15.03 -42.44 31.65
CA VAL A 482 -13.83 -41.96 32.35
C VAL A 482 -13.22 -40.75 31.63
N ILE A 483 -13.00 -40.85 30.31
CA ILE A 483 -12.37 -39.76 29.54
C ILE A 483 -13.27 -38.52 29.46
N SER A 484 -14.60 -38.68 29.34
CA SER A 484 -15.51 -37.53 29.43
C SER A 484 -15.49 -36.87 30.80
N ARG A 485 -15.42 -37.62 31.91
CA ARG A 485 -15.22 -37.05 33.26
C ARG A 485 -13.90 -36.28 33.38
N ILE A 486 -12.78 -36.83 32.89
CA ILE A 486 -11.47 -36.15 32.86
C ILE A 486 -11.57 -34.84 32.07
N ARG A 487 -12.18 -34.85 30.88
CA ARG A 487 -12.35 -33.65 30.03
C ARG A 487 -13.26 -32.58 30.66
N ILE A 488 -14.28 -32.97 31.41
CA ILE A 488 -15.17 -32.04 32.14
C ILE A 488 -14.42 -31.44 33.34
N LEU A 489 -13.69 -32.25 34.11
CA LEU A 489 -12.90 -31.78 35.26
C LEU A 489 -11.78 -30.82 34.83
N HIS A 490 -11.12 -31.13 33.71
CA HIS A 490 -10.03 -30.34 33.14
C HIS A 490 -10.49 -29.40 32.01
N ALA A 491 -11.70 -28.84 32.12
CA ALA A 491 -12.15 -27.82 31.19
C ALA A 491 -11.22 -26.58 31.20
N PRO A 492 -10.94 -25.94 30.03
CA PRO A 492 -10.00 -24.82 29.95
C PRO A 492 -10.45 -23.60 30.77
N ASN A 493 -11.76 -23.40 30.93
CA ASN A 493 -12.33 -22.30 31.69
C ASN A 493 -12.15 -22.42 33.22
N LEU A 494 -11.58 -23.51 33.73
CA LEU A 494 -11.46 -23.78 35.17
C LEU A 494 -10.05 -23.50 35.74
N SER A 495 -8.99 -23.65 34.94
CA SER A 495 -7.63 -23.26 35.34
C SER A 495 -6.70 -23.17 34.12
N GLU A 496 -5.69 -22.31 34.20
CA GLU A 496 -4.75 -22.01 33.12
C GLU A 496 -3.85 -23.20 32.73
N GLU A 497 -3.60 -24.13 33.66
CA GLU A 497 -2.83 -25.36 33.38
C GLU A 497 -3.63 -26.42 32.61
N ASN A 498 -4.97 -26.36 32.62
CA ASN A 498 -5.82 -27.38 31.99
C ASN A 498 -5.62 -27.56 30.48
N PRO A 499 -5.48 -26.51 29.62
CA PRO A 499 -5.18 -26.72 28.20
C PRO A 499 -3.93 -27.55 27.95
N ALA A 500 -2.83 -27.31 28.69
CA ALA A 500 -1.61 -28.11 28.55
C ALA A 500 -1.80 -29.57 29.00
N LYS A 501 -2.61 -29.82 30.03
CA LYS A 501 -2.99 -31.17 30.48
C LYS A 501 -3.84 -31.89 29.42
N LEU A 502 -4.84 -31.20 28.84
CA LEU A 502 -5.68 -31.75 27.76
C LEU A 502 -4.88 -32.05 26.48
N GLN A 503 -3.85 -31.27 26.15
CA GLN A 503 -2.96 -31.53 25.02
C GLN A 503 -2.13 -32.82 25.23
N ARG A 504 -1.61 -33.05 26.44
CA ARG A 504 -0.94 -34.32 26.79
C ARG A 504 -1.93 -35.49 26.77
N LEU A 505 -3.14 -35.29 27.30
CA LEU A 505 -4.22 -36.30 27.29
C LEU A 505 -4.59 -36.75 25.87
N LEU A 506 -4.63 -35.84 24.89
CA LEU A 506 -4.86 -36.20 23.49
C LEU A 506 -3.81 -37.21 22.99
N ASN A 507 -2.54 -36.98 23.28
CA ASN A 507 -1.45 -37.88 22.89
C ASN A 507 -1.59 -39.25 23.60
N VAL A 508 -1.91 -39.24 24.90
CA VAL A 508 -2.15 -40.44 25.71
C VAL A 508 -3.33 -41.28 25.19
N ILE A 509 -4.43 -40.65 24.74
CA ILE A 509 -5.59 -41.36 24.17
C ILE A 509 -5.23 -41.96 22.81
N VAL A 510 -4.53 -41.24 21.93
CA VAL A 510 -4.06 -41.77 20.64
C VAL A 510 -3.11 -42.96 20.84
N ASP A 511 -2.21 -42.87 21.83
CA ASP A 511 -1.31 -43.96 22.17
C ASP A 511 -2.01 -45.14 22.85
N HIS A 512 -3.12 -44.92 23.56
CA HIS A 512 -3.96 -46.02 24.05
C HIS A 512 -4.71 -46.75 22.93
N VAL A 513 -5.18 -46.04 21.89
CA VAL A 513 -5.74 -46.69 20.70
C VAL A 513 -4.67 -47.55 20.01
N LEU A 514 -3.46 -47.01 19.83
CA LEU A 514 -2.31 -47.75 19.28
C LEU A 514 -1.94 -48.96 20.15
N TYR A 515 -1.86 -48.80 21.47
CA TYR A 515 -1.52 -49.87 22.41
C TYR A 515 -2.52 -51.02 22.38
N ARG A 516 -3.83 -50.75 22.50
CA ARG A 516 -4.84 -51.81 22.49
C ARG A 516 -4.87 -52.53 21.13
N THR A 517 -4.68 -51.81 20.02
CA THR A 517 -4.61 -52.41 18.66
C THR A 517 -3.27 -53.09 18.32
N MET A 518 -2.28 -53.03 19.21
CA MET A 518 -1.04 -53.84 19.14
C MET A 518 -1.12 -55.15 19.94
N GLN A 519 -2.13 -55.35 20.79
CA GLN A 519 -2.30 -56.59 21.53
C GLN A 519 -2.95 -57.68 20.67
N ASP A 520 -2.54 -58.93 20.91
CA ASP A 520 -2.98 -60.09 20.11
C ASP A 520 -4.47 -60.46 20.39
N ASP A 521 -4.98 -60.16 21.59
CA ASP A 521 -6.30 -60.58 22.10
C ASP A 521 -7.52 -59.76 21.59
N VAL A 522 -7.34 -58.87 20.61
CA VAL A 522 -8.35 -57.87 20.20
C VAL A 522 -9.60 -58.49 19.56
N GLN A 523 -10.77 -58.20 20.11
CA GLN A 523 -12.08 -58.64 19.61
C GLN A 523 -12.80 -57.56 18.81
N GLU A 524 -13.84 -57.92 18.04
CA GLU A 524 -14.68 -56.94 17.32
C GLU A 524 -15.34 -55.91 18.26
N ASP A 525 -15.62 -56.29 19.52
CA ASP A 525 -16.19 -55.38 20.52
C ASP A 525 -15.18 -54.38 21.10
N ASP A 526 -13.89 -54.73 21.19
CA ASP A 526 -12.83 -53.76 21.51
C ASP A 526 -12.79 -52.66 20.43
N LEU A 527 -12.89 -53.06 19.16
CA LEU A 527 -12.92 -52.11 18.04
C LEU A 527 -14.17 -51.21 18.09
N ARG A 528 -15.28 -51.65 18.69
CA ARG A 528 -16.46 -50.78 18.96
C ARG A 528 -16.12 -49.75 20.04
N VAL A 529 -15.58 -50.15 21.18
CA VAL A 529 -15.14 -49.24 22.26
C VAL A 529 -14.11 -48.22 21.77
N LEU A 530 -13.16 -48.64 20.92
CA LEU A 530 -12.16 -47.74 20.34
C LEU A 530 -12.77 -46.69 19.38
N ASN A 531 -13.93 -46.95 18.75
CA ASN A 531 -14.62 -45.92 17.97
C ASN A 531 -15.20 -44.81 18.86
N ASP A 532 -15.64 -45.11 20.09
CA ASP A 532 -16.14 -44.09 21.03
C ASP A 532 -15.03 -43.15 21.55
N LEU A 533 -13.76 -43.57 21.45
CA LEU A 533 -12.60 -42.71 21.70
C LEU A 533 -12.35 -41.71 20.56
N LEU A 534 -12.72 -42.06 19.32
CA LEU A 534 -12.49 -41.19 18.16
C LEU A 534 -13.27 -39.88 18.27
N LEU A 535 -14.42 -39.88 18.94
CA LEU A 535 -15.19 -38.67 19.23
C LEU A 535 -14.42 -37.74 20.18
N HIS A 536 -13.83 -38.28 21.25
CA HIS A 536 -13.00 -37.50 22.18
C HIS A 536 -11.72 -36.99 21.52
N ILE A 537 -11.08 -37.80 20.68
CA ILE A 537 -9.94 -37.38 19.84
C ILE A 537 -10.37 -36.25 18.92
N TYR A 538 -11.47 -36.39 18.17
CA TYR A 538 -11.98 -35.39 17.23
C TYR A 538 -12.22 -34.03 17.91
N GLU A 539 -12.96 -34.01 19.02
CA GLU A 539 -13.24 -32.78 19.78
C GLU A 539 -11.97 -32.12 20.35
N LEU A 540 -10.98 -32.92 20.77
CA LEU A 540 -9.68 -32.41 21.22
C LEU A 540 -8.80 -31.91 20.04
N THR A 541 -8.85 -32.55 18.87
CA THR A 541 -8.14 -32.06 17.67
C THR A 541 -8.74 -30.76 17.12
N GLN A 542 -10.05 -30.54 17.28
CA GLN A 542 -10.68 -29.26 16.91
C GLN A 542 -10.27 -28.12 17.85
N THR A 543 -10.04 -28.40 19.13
CA THR A 543 -9.61 -27.39 20.11
C THR A 543 -8.09 -27.13 20.07
N TYR A 544 -7.28 -28.14 19.75
CA TYR A 544 -5.81 -28.03 19.74
C TYR A 544 -5.17 -28.59 18.45
N PRO A 545 -5.46 -28.03 17.26
CA PRO A 545 -5.07 -28.62 15.97
C PRO A 545 -3.55 -28.65 15.72
N LEU A 546 -2.77 -27.70 16.24
CA LEU A 546 -1.32 -27.64 16.04
C LEU A 546 -0.60 -28.80 16.76
N GLN A 547 -0.81 -28.91 18.07
CA GLN A 547 -0.25 -29.98 18.90
C GLN A 547 -0.74 -31.37 18.46
N ALA A 548 -2.00 -31.47 18.01
CA ALA A 548 -2.48 -32.68 17.36
C ALA A 548 -1.67 -33.02 16.10
N ALA A 549 -1.50 -32.06 15.17
CA ALA A 549 -0.80 -32.29 13.91
C ALA A 549 0.66 -32.71 14.12
N GLU A 550 1.38 -32.08 15.07
CA GLU A 550 2.73 -32.47 15.47
C GLU A 550 2.78 -33.93 15.95
N HIS A 551 1.87 -34.33 16.85
CA HIS A 551 1.80 -35.71 17.33
C HIS A 551 1.49 -36.71 16.20
N PHE A 552 0.51 -36.40 15.34
CA PHE A 552 0.17 -37.27 14.20
C PHE A 552 1.33 -37.39 13.20
N VAL A 553 2.06 -36.31 12.90
CA VAL A 553 3.26 -36.35 12.04
C VAL A 553 4.40 -37.16 12.67
N ASN A 554 4.62 -37.02 13.98
CA ASN A 554 5.64 -37.80 14.70
C ASN A 554 5.36 -39.31 14.69
N LYS A 555 4.09 -39.73 14.80
CA LYS A 555 3.72 -41.15 14.66
C LYS A 555 3.83 -41.64 13.21
N LEU A 556 3.48 -40.82 12.22
CA LEU A 556 3.70 -41.14 10.79
C LEU A 556 5.20 -41.30 10.46
N SER A 557 6.07 -40.45 11.00
CA SER A 557 7.52 -40.56 10.77
C SER A 557 8.13 -41.78 11.47
N LEU A 558 7.62 -42.16 12.66
CA LEU A 558 7.95 -43.43 13.32
C LEU A 558 7.57 -44.63 12.45
N MET A 559 6.35 -44.64 11.89
CA MET A 559 5.90 -45.69 10.95
C MET A 559 6.78 -45.77 9.70
N GLN A 560 7.20 -44.62 9.15
CA GLN A 560 8.12 -44.58 8.00
C GLN A 560 9.50 -45.16 8.37
N ARG A 561 10.04 -44.81 9.54
CA ARG A 561 11.31 -45.38 10.05
C ARG A 561 11.22 -46.89 10.25
N ASN A 562 10.08 -47.40 10.73
CA ASN A 562 9.83 -48.84 10.86
C ASN A 562 9.83 -49.55 9.50
N LEU A 563 9.12 -49.01 8.50
CA LEU A 563 9.12 -49.52 7.13
C LEU A 563 10.54 -49.54 6.53
N MET A 564 11.29 -48.44 6.65
CA MET A 564 12.66 -48.36 6.13
C MET A 564 13.60 -49.37 6.80
N ARG A 565 13.46 -49.58 8.12
CA ARG A 565 14.19 -50.63 8.84
C ARG A 565 13.81 -52.02 8.32
N GLY A 566 12.51 -52.31 8.17
CA GLY A 566 12.02 -53.59 7.61
C GLY A 566 12.58 -53.88 6.21
N LEU A 567 12.51 -52.89 5.30
CA LEU A 567 13.08 -52.99 3.96
C LEU A 567 14.61 -53.21 3.97
N SER A 568 15.32 -52.63 4.94
CA SER A 568 16.78 -52.79 5.07
C SER A 568 17.24 -54.17 5.56
N HIS A 569 16.39 -54.88 6.33
CA HIS A 569 16.68 -56.26 6.75
C HIS A 569 16.45 -57.25 5.62
N GLY A 570 15.34 -57.12 4.89
CA GLY A 570 15.04 -57.96 3.74
C GLY A 570 13.55 -57.91 3.38
N ALA A 571 13.21 -57.40 2.20
CA ALA A 571 11.81 -57.18 1.82
C ALA A 571 10.95 -58.46 1.72
N LEU A 572 11.58 -59.63 1.62
CA LEU A 572 10.93 -60.95 1.57
C LEU A 572 10.92 -61.68 2.93
N ASP A 573 11.69 -61.24 3.92
CA ASP A 573 11.77 -61.95 5.20
C ASP A 573 10.46 -61.80 5.98
N PRO A 574 9.85 -62.89 6.49
CA PRO A 574 8.57 -62.81 7.20
C PRO A 574 8.69 -62.09 8.55
N ALA A 575 9.88 -62.11 9.16
CA ALA A 575 10.17 -61.37 10.40
C ALA A 575 10.39 -59.86 10.17
N ALA A 576 10.58 -59.40 8.92
CA ALA A 576 10.72 -58.00 8.61
C ALA A 576 9.34 -57.31 8.55
N LYS A 577 9.19 -56.22 9.30
CA LYS A 577 7.95 -55.42 9.32
C LYS A 577 7.86 -54.52 8.08
N THR A 578 7.45 -55.12 6.97
CA THR A 578 7.33 -54.46 5.65
C THR A 578 5.91 -54.01 5.34
N TRP A 579 4.88 -54.69 5.86
CA TRP A 579 3.47 -54.27 5.76
C TRP A 579 2.96 -53.71 7.10
N PRO A 580 2.01 -52.77 7.09
CA PRO A 580 1.46 -52.17 8.30
C PRO A 580 0.48 -53.14 9.00
N GLN A 581 0.60 -53.23 10.32
CA GLN A 581 -0.26 -54.09 11.16
C GLN A 581 -1.56 -53.36 11.57
N LEU A 582 -2.43 -54.04 12.31
CA LEU A 582 -3.74 -53.52 12.76
C LEU A 582 -3.64 -52.12 13.40
N SER A 583 -2.66 -51.87 14.27
CA SER A 583 -2.44 -50.57 14.91
C SER A 583 -2.06 -49.45 13.94
N GLU A 584 -1.24 -49.76 12.95
CA GLU A 584 -0.81 -48.81 11.92
C GLU A 584 -1.92 -48.54 10.91
N LEU A 585 -2.71 -49.56 10.57
CA LEU A 585 -3.87 -49.43 9.69
C LEU A 585 -5.04 -48.69 10.34
N THR A 586 -5.31 -48.94 11.62
CA THR A 586 -6.30 -48.18 12.40
C THR A 586 -5.84 -46.73 12.60
N PHE A 587 -4.55 -46.48 12.83
CA PHE A 587 -4.00 -45.12 12.89
C PHE A 587 -4.13 -44.36 11.57
N LEU A 588 -3.80 -44.99 10.43
CA LEU A 588 -4.04 -44.38 9.10
C LEU A 588 -5.54 -44.13 8.84
N ARG A 589 -6.41 -45.03 9.32
CA ARG A 589 -7.86 -44.86 9.28
C ARG A 589 -8.31 -43.66 10.14
N MET A 590 -7.74 -43.46 11.34
CA MET A 590 -8.00 -42.27 12.16
C MET A 590 -7.58 -40.99 11.44
N CYS A 591 -6.35 -40.94 10.90
CA CYS A 591 -5.85 -39.79 10.14
C CYS A 591 -6.79 -39.39 8.99
N GLY A 592 -7.31 -40.37 8.25
CA GLY A 592 -8.24 -40.15 7.13
C GLY A 592 -9.71 -39.86 7.52
N MET A 593 -10.03 -39.81 8.82
CA MET A 593 -11.33 -39.38 9.33
C MET A 593 -11.26 -38.05 10.10
N LEU A 594 -10.11 -37.73 10.70
CA LEU A 594 -9.87 -36.49 11.44
C LEU A 594 -9.48 -35.33 10.50
N TRP A 595 -8.65 -35.58 9.49
CA TRP A 595 -8.05 -34.54 8.64
C TRP A 595 -8.63 -34.55 7.21
N PRO A 596 -8.83 -33.37 6.58
CA PRO A 596 -9.37 -33.26 5.24
C PRO A 596 -8.39 -33.80 4.18
N THR A 597 -8.81 -34.83 3.44
CA THR A 597 -8.02 -35.45 2.36
C THR A 597 -8.21 -34.76 0.99
N SER A 598 -9.11 -33.78 0.92
CA SER A 598 -9.44 -32.99 -0.28
C SER A 598 -8.31 -32.05 -0.73
N ASP A 599 -7.59 -31.48 0.23
CA ASP A 599 -6.84 -30.23 0.10
C ASP A 599 -5.55 -30.39 -0.71
N ARG A 600 -5.16 -29.39 -1.50
CA ARG A 600 -4.00 -29.47 -2.42
C ARG A 600 -2.76 -29.99 -1.70
N TRP A 601 -2.46 -29.41 -0.55
CA TRP A 601 -1.41 -29.79 0.39
C TRP A 601 -1.96 -29.63 1.82
N HIS A 602 -1.52 -30.49 2.75
CA HIS A 602 -1.95 -30.46 4.15
C HIS A 602 -0.92 -31.17 5.03
N ALA A 603 -0.52 -30.55 6.16
CA ALA A 603 0.56 -31.01 7.04
C ALA A 603 0.49 -32.50 7.46
N VAL A 604 -0.66 -32.99 7.91
CA VAL A 604 -0.84 -34.43 8.27
C VAL A 604 -1.23 -35.32 7.07
N ALA A 605 -2.28 -34.93 6.32
CA ALA A 605 -2.84 -35.78 5.27
C ALA A 605 -1.90 -36.03 4.07
N ALA A 606 -1.02 -35.07 3.71
CA ALA A 606 -0.07 -35.29 2.62
C ALA A 606 1.00 -36.34 2.98
N PRO A 607 1.74 -36.26 4.11
CA PRO A 607 2.61 -37.34 4.58
C PRO A 607 1.89 -38.68 4.75
N MET A 608 0.65 -38.69 5.27
CA MET A 608 -0.16 -39.91 5.37
C MET A 608 -0.41 -40.55 4.00
N SER A 609 -0.76 -39.76 2.98
CA SER A 609 -0.95 -40.25 1.61
C SER A 609 0.36 -40.75 0.96
N LEU A 610 1.47 -40.05 1.21
CA LEU A 610 2.80 -40.42 0.71
C LEU A 610 3.30 -41.72 1.34
N LEU A 611 3.09 -41.89 2.65
CA LEU A 611 3.43 -43.11 3.38
C LEU A 611 2.58 -44.29 2.92
N MET A 612 1.28 -44.11 2.67
CA MET A 612 0.45 -45.17 2.08
C MET A 612 0.99 -45.57 0.69
N ALA A 613 1.33 -44.62 -0.17
CA ALA A 613 1.97 -44.90 -1.46
C ALA A 613 3.34 -45.58 -1.30
N GLN A 614 4.15 -45.20 -0.30
CA GLN A 614 5.46 -45.81 -0.04
C GLN A 614 5.38 -47.25 0.44
N TYR A 615 4.40 -47.60 1.30
CA TYR A 615 4.10 -49.00 1.62
C TYR A 615 3.75 -49.73 0.32
N LEU A 616 2.66 -49.29 -0.32
CA LEU A 616 2.13 -49.88 -1.54
C LEU A 616 3.21 -50.14 -2.60
N ALA A 617 4.07 -49.16 -2.91
CA ALA A 617 5.11 -49.30 -3.94
C ALA A 617 6.28 -50.26 -3.60
N HIS A 618 6.59 -50.47 -2.31
CA HIS A 618 7.84 -51.13 -1.89
C HIS A 618 7.67 -52.44 -1.13
N SER A 619 6.56 -52.65 -0.41
CA SER A 619 6.34 -53.88 0.36
C SER A 619 5.96 -55.05 -0.56
N ARG A 620 6.51 -56.24 -0.27
CA ARG A 620 6.42 -57.42 -1.12
C ARG A 620 5.40 -58.41 -0.58
N ILE A 621 4.65 -59.05 -1.46
CA ILE A 621 3.56 -59.96 -1.07
C ILE A 621 4.17 -61.33 -0.71
N ARG A 622 4.09 -61.72 0.58
CA ARG A 622 4.59 -63.00 1.11
C ARG A 622 3.45 -63.92 1.57
N SER A 623 2.33 -63.35 2.03
CA SER A 623 1.22 -64.07 2.67
C SER A 623 -0.17 -63.51 2.32
N CYS A 624 -1.24 -64.25 2.62
CA CYS A 624 -2.61 -63.73 2.53
C CYS A 624 -2.87 -62.54 3.48
N GLN A 625 -2.17 -62.46 4.63
CA GLN A 625 -2.27 -61.32 5.55
C GLN A 625 -1.67 -60.05 4.92
N ASP A 626 -0.52 -60.17 4.24
CA ASP A 626 0.08 -59.06 3.47
C ASP A 626 -0.94 -58.55 2.44
N MET A 627 -1.59 -59.46 1.70
CA MET A 627 -2.63 -59.13 0.71
C MET A 627 -3.86 -58.46 1.35
N ALA A 628 -4.30 -58.91 2.52
CA ALA A 628 -5.39 -58.29 3.27
C ALA A 628 -5.02 -56.85 3.69
N SER A 629 -3.79 -56.63 4.18
CA SER A 629 -3.29 -55.30 4.52
C SER A 629 -3.19 -54.38 3.29
N ALA A 630 -2.75 -54.92 2.15
CA ALA A 630 -2.65 -54.20 0.88
C ALA A 630 -4.02 -53.76 0.35
N LEU A 631 -5.01 -54.66 0.35
CA LEU A 631 -6.38 -54.33 -0.04
C LEU A 631 -7.04 -53.36 0.95
N TYR A 632 -6.72 -53.45 2.25
CA TYR A 632 -7.17 -52.47 3.24
C TYR A 632 -6.58 -51.08 2.96
N LEU A 633 -5.28 -50.96 2.69
CA LEU A 633 -4.64 -49.71 2.26
C LEU A 633 -5.29 -49.16 0.98
N CYS A 634 -5.54 -50.00 -0.03
CA CYS A 634 -6.27 -49.60 -1.24
C CYS A 634 -7.69 -49.11 -0.93
N SER A 635 -8.36 -49.66 0.08
CA SER A 635 -9.66 -49.16 0.56
C SER A 635 -9.54 -47.79 1.26
N LEU A 636 -8.49 -47.57 2.05
CA LEU A 636 -8.20 -46.26 2.65
C LEU A 636 -7.95 -45.21 1.57
N VAL A 637 -7.07 -45.51 0.60
CA VAL A 637 -6.78 -44.65 -0.56
C VAL A 637 -8.05 -44.33 -1.34
N SER A 638 -8.89 -45.34 -1.62
CA SER A 638 -10.19 -45.13 -2.30
C SER A 638 -11.11 -44.20 -1.49
N SER A 639 -11.15 -44.34 -0.16
CA SER A 639 -11.95 -43.46 0.70
C SER A 639 -11.40 -42.03 0.78
N ALA A 640 -10.08 -41.86 0.88
CA ALA A 640 -9.40 -40.56 0.94
C ALA A 640 -9.50 -39.80 -0.40
N GLN A 641 -9.39 -40.51 -1.54
CA GLN A 641 -9.46 -39.91 -2.87
C GLN A 641 -10.89 -39.76 -3.41
N LYS A 642 -11.92 -40.23 -2.70
CA LYS A 642 -13.34 -40.17 -3.11
C LYS A 642 -13.78 -38.77 -3.59
N GLU A 643 -13.23 -37.74 -2.97
CA GLU A 643 -13.54 -36.34 -3.23
C GLU A 643 -12.54 -35.64 -4.14
N SER A 644 -11.25 -35.80 -3.84
CA SER A 644 -10.13 -35.16 -4.54
C SER A 644 -9.82 -35.79 -5.91
N LYS A 645 -10.24 -37.04 -6.12
CA LYS A 645 -10.12 -37.83 -7.36
C LYS A 645 -8.71 -37.90 -7.97
N ARG A 646 -7.66 -37.79 -7.14
CA ARG A 646 -6.27 -37.84 -7.64
C ARG A 646 -5.87 -39.29 -7.93
N LEU A 647 -5.09 -39.46 -9.00
CA LEU A 647 -4.55 -40.74 -9.38
C LEU A 647 -3.47 -41.18 -8.38
N VAL A 648 -3.63 -42.38 -7.84
CA VAL A 648 -2.63 -43.08 -7.01
C VAL A 648 -2.29 -44.38 -7.77
N PRO A 649 -1.25 -44.38 -8.63
CA PRO A 649 -0.96 -45.51 -9.51
C PRO A 649 -0.48 -46.76 -8.75
N GLU A 650 0.13 -46.60 -7.58
CA GLU A 650 0.62 -47.69 -6.73
C GLU A 650 -0.53 -48.63 -6.36
N ALA A 651 -1.67 -48.06 -5.95
CA ALA A 651 -2.88 -48.81 -5.60
C ALA A 651 -3.43 -49.63 -6.78
N LEU A 652 -3.32 -49.11 -8.02
CA LEU A 652 -3.71 -49.84 -9.23
C LEU A 652 -2.74 -50.99 -9.54
N ASN A 653 -1.43 -50.73 -9.47
CA ASN A 653 -0.40 -51.75 -9.69
C ASN A 653 -0.56 -52.96 -8.74
N ILE A 654 -0.99 -52.71 -7.50
CA ILE A 654 -1.18 -53.75 -6.48
C ILE A 654 -2.50 -54.48 -6.64
N ILE A 655 -3.59 -53.79 -7.01
CA ILE A 655 -4.83 -54.46 -7.39
C ILE A 655 -4.59 -55.39 -8.57
N PHE A 656 -3.76 -54.99 -9.55
CA PHE A 656 -3.33 -55.85 -10.64
C PHE A 656 -2.51 -57.05 -10.14
N SER A 657 -1.49 -56.82 -9.29
CA SER A 657 -0.62 -57.90 -8.80
C SER A 657 -1.35 -58.90 -7.89
N VAL A 658 -2.23 -58.43 -7.00
CA VAL A 658 -3.06 -59.25 -6.12
C VAL A 658 -4.04 -60.10 -6.94
N ALA A 659 -4.73 -59.52 -7.92
CA ALA A 659 -5.57 -60.29 -8.82
C ALA A 659 -4.76 -61.33 -9.63
N ALA A 660 -3.58 -60.97 -10.13
CA ALA A 660 -2.69 -61.87 -10.87
C ALA A 660 -2.11 -63.02 -10.01
N ILE A 661 -1.96 -62.83 -8.70
CA ILE A 661 -1.51 -63.88 -7.75
C ILE A 661 -2.67 -64.79 -7.34
N LEU A 662 -3.89 -64.26 -7.15
CA LEU A 662 -5.06 -65.06 -6.75
C LEU A 662 -5.62 -65.90 -7.92
N LEU A 663 -5.60 -65.38 -9.15
CA LEU A 663 -6.18 -66.05 -10.31
C LEU A 663 -5.40 -67.33 -10.69
N PRO A 664 -6.07 -68.47 -10.92
CA PRO A 664 -5.43 -69.73 -11.32
C PRO A 664 -5.07 -69.75 -12.82
N LEU A 665 -4.14 -68.86 -13.24
CA LEU A 665 -3.77 -68.56 -14.63
C LEU A 665 -3.32 -69.77 -15.48
N HIS A 666 -2.91 -70.87 -14.85
CA HIS A 666 -2.20 -71.99 -15.51
C HIS A 666 -2.98 -73.32 -15.57
N HIS A 667 -4.23 -73.38 -15.08
CA HIS A 667 -5.04 -74.62 -15.02
C HIS A 667 -4.27 -75.83 -14.43
N GLY A 668 -3.45 -75.60 -13.39
CA GLY A 668 -2.62 -76.63 -12.73
C GLY A 668 -1.46 -77.19 -13.57
N LYS A 669 -1.12 -76.61 -14.72
CA LYS A 669 -0.02 -77.08 -15.59
C LYS A 669 1.28 -76.30 -15.30
N PRO A 670 2.45 -76.96 -15.21
CA PRO A 670 3.71 -76.28 -14.98
C PRO A 670 4.11 -75.41 -16.17
N GLN A 671 4.35 -74.13 -15.90
CA GLN A 671 4.65 -73.08 -16.88
C GLN A 671 6.00 -73.30 -17.59
N ARG A 672 6.11 -72.84 -18.84
CA ARG A 672 7.36 -72.80 -19.63
C ARG A 672 7.45 -71.49 -20.41
N GLY A 673 8.23 -70.54 -19.87
CA GLY A 673 8.41 -69.20 -20.45
C GLY A 673 7.49 -68.14 -19.83
N THR A 674 7.68 -66.88 -20.24
CA THR A 674 6.89 -65.71 -19.81
C THR A 674 5.40 -65.93 -20.09
N SER A 675 4.53 -65.63 -19.11
CA SER A 675 3.08 -65.74 -19.31
C SER A 675 2.50 -64.56 -20.10
N ALA A 676 1.27 -64.73 -20.58
CA ALA A 676 0.51 -63.65 -21.19
C ALA A 676 0.25 -62.48 -20.22
N VAL A 677 0.05 -62.76 -18.93
CA VAL A 677 -0.14 -61.74 -17.89
C VAL A 677 1.13 -60.92 -17.68
N LYS A 678 2.30 -61.57 -17.68
CA LYS A 678 3.58 -60.87 -17.52
C LYS A 678 3.97 -60.09 -18.77
N ALA A 679 3.74 -60.62 -19.97
CA ALA A 679 3.92 -59.88 -21.22
C ALA A 679 3.00 -58.65 -21.30
N LEU A 680 1.76 -58.76 -20.83
CA LEU A 680 0.81 -57.64 -20.74
C LEU A 680 1.25 -56.61 -19.67
N ALA A 681 1.79 -57.05 -18.54
CA ALA A 681 2.37 -56.13 -17.56
C ALA A 681 3.59 -55.39 -18.12
N GLU A 682 4.43 -56.05 -18.93
CA GLU A 682 5.54 -55.42 -19.64
C GLU A 682 5.07 -54.42 -20.71
N GLU A 683 4.01 -54.72 -21.47
CA GLU A 683 3.41 -53.82 -22.48
C GLU A 683 2.84 -52.53 -21.86
N PHE A 684 2.15 -52.65 -20.72
CA PHE A 684 1.54 -51.51 -20.01
C PHE A 684 2.44 -50.89 -18.93
N GLY A 685 3.69 -51.36 -18.78
CA GLY A 685 4.68 -50.81 -17.83
C GLY A 685 4.38 -51.07 -16.35
N ILE A 686 3.59 -52.09 -16.02
CA ILE A 686 3.14 -52.39 -14.66
C ILE A 686 4.21 -53.21 -13.91
N PRO A 687 4.78 -52.71 -12.80
CA PRO A 687 5.76 -53.45 -12.01
C PRO A 687 5.09 -54.65 -11.31
N THR A 688 5.40 -55.87 -11.78
CA THR A 688 4.78 -57.13 -11.31
C THR A 688 5.80 -58.13 -10.73
N PRO A 689 6.63 -57.73 -9.75
CA PRO A 689 7.79 -58.52 -9.33
C PRO A 689 7.46 -59.72 -8.41
N ASP A 690 6.23 -59.81 -7.89
CA ASP A 690 5.71 -60.94 -7.09
C ASP A 690 4.81 -61.90 -7.90
N VAL A 691 4.47 -61.56 -9.15
CA VAL A 691 3.63 -62.41 -10.01
C VAL A 691 4.48 -63.57 -10.55
N GLU A 692 3.95 -64.79 -10.43
CA GLU A 692 4.63 -66.05 -10.80
C GLU A 692 5.96 -66.31 -10.06
N ALA A 693 6.17 -65.63 -8.92
CA ALA A 693 7.35 -65.83 -8.09
C ALA A 693 7.22 -67.08 -7.22
N ALA A 694 8.35 -67.76 -6.95
CA ALA A 694 8.34 -69.06 -6.25
C ALA A 694 7.71 -69.00 -4.84
N HIS A 695 7.76 -67.86 -4.16
CA HIS A 695 7.13 -67.64 -2.86
C HIS A 695 5.61 -67.38 -2.94
N THR A 696 5.07 -66.86 -4.05
CA THR A 696 3.63 -66.56 -4.18
C THR A 696 2.78 -67.68 -4.78
N THR A 697 3.41 -68.70 -5.40
CA THR A 697 2.70 -69.84 -6.02
C THR A 697 1.76 -70.63 -5.09
N HIS A 698 1.86 -70.48 -3.78
CA HIS A 698 0.99 -71.15 -2.80
C HIS A 698 -0.28 -70.35 -2.46
N LEU A 699 -0.41 -69.11 -2.94
CA LEU A 699 -1.49 -68.17 -2.63
C LEU A 699 -2.66 -68.20 -3.64
N THR A 700 -2.55 -69.01 -4.70
CA THR A 700 -3.56 -69.13 -5.77
C THR A 700 -4.91 -69.67 -5.26
N ILE A 701 -6.00 -69.40 -5.95
CA ILE A 701 -7.29 -70.04 -5.63
C ILE A 701 -7.26 -71.49 -6.12
N ASP A 702 -7.04 -72.42 -5.19
CA ASP A 702 -6.86 -73.86 -5.46
C ASP A 702 -8.12 -74.71 -5.22
N ARG A 703 -9.16 -74.13 -4.59
CA ARG A 703 -10.42 -74.81 -4.23
C ARG A 703 -11.59 -73.83 -4.24
N ASN A 704 -12.77 -74.30 -4.66
CA ASN A 704 -14.02 -73.55 -4.56
C ASN A 704 -14.38 -73.25 -3.10
N ALA A 705 -14.71 -71.99 -2.83
CA ALA A 705 -15.29 -71.50 -1.59
C ALA A 705 -16.24 -70.35 -1.93
N ASP A 706 -17.26 -70.13 -1.10
CA ASP A 706 -18.16 -68.99 -1.25
C ASP A 706 -17.55 -67.76 -0.57
N ALA A 707 -17.54 -66.62 -1.27
CA ALA A 707 -17.02 -65.36 -0.74
C ALA A 707 -18.11 -64.56 0.00
N HIS A 708 -17.73 -63.95 1.11
CA HIS A 708 -18.55 -63.01 1.86
C HIS A 708 -18.62 -61.66 1.15
N PRO A 709 -19.77 -60.96 1.17
CA PRO A 709 -19.92 -59.64 0.54
C PRO A 709 -19.14 -58.52 1.25
N ARG A 710 -18.49 -58.83 2.39
CA ARG A 710 -17.53 -58.00 3.12
C ARG A 710 -16.50 -58.90 3.79
N MET A 711 -15.22 -58.61 3.60
CA MET A 711 -14.14 -59.26 4.36
C MET A 711 -14.15 -58.78 5.82
N HIS A 712 -14.03 -59.71 6.77
CA HIS A 712 -13.88 -59.37 8.19
C HIS A 712 -12.48 -58.79 8.47
N LEU A 713 -12.37 -57.90 9.47
CA LEU A 713 -11.08 -57.33 9.88
C LEU A 713 -10.11 -58.37 10.46
N THR A 714 -10.63 -59.51 10.90
CA THR A 714 -9.84 -60.69 11.33
C THR A 714 -8.89 -61.21 10.26
N ALA A 715 -9.16 -60.97 8.97
CA ALA A 715 -8.26 -61.28 7.85
C ALA A 715 -6.90 -60.55 7.91
N VAL A 716 -6.79 -59.49 8.72
CA VAL A 716 -5.59 -58.64 8.88
C VAL A 716 -4.81 -59.01 10.15
N PHE A 717 -5.35 -59.87 11.03
CA PHE A 717 -4.71 -60.27 12.28
C PHE A 717 -3.51 -61.20 12.05
N PRO A 718 -2.49 -61.20 12.93
CA PRO A 718 -1.26 -62.01 12.74
C PRO A 718 -1.49 -63.52 12.80
N GLU A 719 -2.57 -64.00 13.41
CA GLU A 719 -2.95 -65.42 13.44
C GLU A 719 -3.95 -65.82 12.34
N ALA A 720 -4.17 -64.97 11.32
CA ALA A 720 -5.09 -65.26 10.22
C ALA A 720 -4.66 -66.50 9.41
N THR A 721 -5.27 -67.66 9.70
CA THR A 721 -5.01 -68.91 8.99
C THR A 721 -5.35 -68.79 7.51
N ASP A 722 -4.46 -69.24 6.64
CA ASP A 722 -4.69 -69.32 5.19
C ASP A 722 -5.81 -70.35 4.88
N THR A 723 -7.00 -69.83 4.56
CA THR A 723 -8.18 -70.63 4.19
C THR A 723 -8.62 -70.34 2.76
N PRO A 724 -9.25 -71.30 2.06
CA PRO A 724 -9.79 -71.05 0.73
C PRO A 724 -10.91 -70.00 0.74
N THR A 725 -11.63 -69.83 1.86
CA THR A 725 -12.60 -68.73 2.05
C THR A 725 -11.90 -67.37 2.12
N LEU A 726 -10.77 -67.23 2.83
CA LEU A 726 -9.99 -65.99 2.86
C LEU A 726 -9.48 -65.62 1.45
N ARG A 727 -8.97 -66.58 0.67
CA ARG A 727 -8.54 -66.34 -0.72
C ARG A 727 -9.71 -65.89 -1.61
N ALA A 728 -10.90 -66.45 -1.41
CA ALA A 728 -12.13 -66.04 -2.11
C ALA A 728 -12.60 -64.63 -1.71
N ASP A 729 -12.58 -64.30 -0.42
CA ASP A 729 -12.92 -62.99 0.13
C ASP A 729 -11.95 -61.90 -0.37
N LEU A 730 -10.65 -62.18 -0.39
CA LEU A 730 -9.62 -61.31 -0.94
C LEU A 730 -9.86 -61.03 -2.44
N MET A 731 -10.23 -62.04 -3.23
CA MET A 731 -10.52 -61.86 -4.65
C MET A 731 -11.78 -61.02 -4.86
N HIS A 732 -12.85 -61.26 -4.09
CA HIS A 732 -14.07 -60.45 -4.15
C HIS A 732 -13.80 -58.98 -3.78
N MET A 733 -13.03 -58.74 -2.71
CA MET A 733 -12.60 -57.40 -2.31
C MET A 733 -11.72 -56.73 -3.37
N CYS A 734 -10.79 -57.46 -3.99
CA CYS A 734 -9.90 -56.93 -5.03
C CYS A 734 -10.69 -56.42 -6.25
N VAL A 735 -11.68 -57.19 -6.72
CA VAL A 735 -12.53 -56.80 -7.85
C VAL A 735 -13.51 -55.68 -7.46
N SER A 736 -14.06 -55.70 -6.25
CA SER A 736 -14.90 -54.61 -5.72
C SER A 736 -14.15 -53.28 -5.62
N LEU A 737 -12.89 -53.31 -5.14
CA LEU A 737 -12.01 -52.14 -5.10
C LEU A 737 -11.62 -51.66 -6.50
N MET A 738 -11.30 -52.57 -7.43
CA MET A 738 -11.05 -52.24 -8.83
C MET A 738 -12.24 -51.50 -9.48
N HIS A 739 -13.46 -51.98 -9.26
CA HIS A 739 -14.68 -51.31 -9.71
C HIS A 739 -14.92 -49.97 -8.97
N ALA A 740 -14.51 -49.84 -7.70
CA ALA A 740 -14.54 -48.55 -6.99
C ALA A 740 -13.55 -47.53 -7.61
N PHE A 741 -12.31 -47.93 -7.89
CA PHE A 741 -11.33 -47.08 -8.57
C PHE A 741 -11.73 -46.74 -10.01
N ALA A 742 -12.37 -47.66 -10.74
CA ALA A 742 -12.90 -47.36 -12.08
C ALA A 742 -13.98 -46.27 -12.04
N ARG A 743 -14.93 -46.36 -11.10
CA ARG A 743 -15.92 -45.29 -10.87
C ARG A 743 -15.29 -43.97 -10.43
N LEU A 744 -14.19 -44.02 -9.67
CA LEU A 744 -13.47 -42.83 -9.22
C LEU A 744 -12.74 -42.11 -10.36
N TYR A 745 -12.04 -42.88 -11.21
CA TYR A 745 -11.17 -42.36 -12.27
C TYR A 745 -11.85 -42.25 -13.64
N ARG A 746 -13.16 -42.52 -13.77
CA ARG A 746 -13.92 -42.42 -15.03
C ARG A 746 -13.74 -41.07 -15.76
N SER A 747 -13.54 -39.97 -15.03
CA SER A 747 -13.30 -38.64 -15.61
C SER A 747 -11.84 -38.36 -16.00
N SER A 748 -10.94 -39.34 -15.92
CA SER A 748 -9.53 -39.21 -16.30
C SER A 748 -9.33 -39.46 -17.79
N PRO A 749 -8.58 -38.62 -18.53
CA PRO A 749 -8.28 -38.86 -19.95
C PRO A 749 -7.40 -40.09 -20.19
N ALA A 750 -6.79 -40.66 -19.15
CA ALA A 750 -5.99 -41.89 -19.18
C ALA A 750 -6.77 -43.13 -18.70
N PHE A 751 -8.09 -43.04 -18.52
CA PHE A 751 -8.93 -44.15 -18.02
C PHE A 751 -8.78 -45.42 -18.86
N VAL A 752 -8.65 -45.26 -20.18
CA VAL A 752 -8.45 -46.36 -21.14
C VAL A 752 -7.16 -47.13 -20.82
N GLU A 753 -6.03 -46.44 -20.73
CA GLU A 753 -4.72 -47.04 -20.44
C GLU A 753 -4.68 -47.76 -19.09
N MET A 754 -5.36 -47.22 -18.07
CA MET A 754 -5.35 -47.78 -16.71
C MET A 754 -6.19 -49.05 -16.55
N PHE A 755 -7.36 -49.14 -17.20
CA PHE A 755 -8.31 -50.25 -16.98
C PHE A 755 -8.36 -51.29 -18.11
N THR A 756 -7.74 -51.02 -19.26
CA THR A 756 -7.54 -52.04 -20.31
C THR A 756 -6.73 -53.26 -19.82
N PRO A 757 -5.55 -53.12 -19.16
CA PRO A 757 -4.79 -54.27 -18.66
C PRO A 757 -5.54 -55.04 -17.57
N MET A 758 -6.30 -54.34 -16.72
CA MET A 758 -7.17 -54.94 -15.70
C MET A 758 -8.26 -55.84 -16.28
N VAL A 759 -8.93 -55.38 -17.35
CA VAL A 759 -9.99 -56.15 -18.03
C VAL A 759 -9.41 -57.41 -18.68
N PHE A 760 -8.29 -57.30 -19.39
CA PHE A 760 -7.61 -58.46 -19.98
C PHE A 760 -7.10 -59.46 -18.92
N LEU A 761 -6.60 -59.00 -17.77
CA LEU A 761 -6.21 -59.88 -16.66
C LEU A 761 -7.37 -60.76 -16.18
N LEU A 762 -8.55 -60.17 -15.97
CA LEU A 762 -9.75 -60.91 -15.57
C LEU A 762 -10.21 -61.89 -16.67
N GLU A 763 -10.11 -61.51 -17.94
CA GLU A 763 -10.46 -62.39 -19.06
C GLU A 763 -9.55 -63.61 -19.19
N ILE A 764 -8.24 -63.44 -18.94
CA ILE A 764 -7.28 -64.55 -18.90
C ILE A 764 -7.53 -65.47 -17.69
N GLY A 765 -7.92 -64.90 -16.55
CA GLY A 765 -8.18 -65.65 -15.31
C GLY A 765 -9.53 -66.37 -15.24
N LEU A 766 -10.57 -65.84 -15.89
CA LEU A 766 -11.94 -66.40 -15.89
C LEU A 766 -12.04 -67.91 -16.22
N PRO A 767 -11.38 -68.45 -17.28
CA PRO A 767 -11.48 -69.88 -17.58
C PRO A 767 -10.81 -70.77 -16.52
N GLY A 768 -9.70 -70.34 -15.90
CA GLY A 768 -9.10 -71.05 -14.78
C GLY A 768 -9.99 -71.02 -13.54
N LEU A 769 -10.64 -69.87 -13.30
CA LEU A 769 -11.58 -69.70 -12.18
C LEU A 769 -12.84 -70.57 -12.36
N GLN A 770 -13.26 -70.82 -13.60
CA GLN A 770 -14.36 -71.73 -13.93
C GLN A 770 -14.05 -73.20 -13.63
N ASP A 771 -12.80 -73.64 -13.83
CA ASP A 771 -12.36 -75.00 -13.49
C ASP A 771 -12.23 -75.22 -11.97
N VAL A 772 -11.86 -74.19 -11.20
CA VAL A 772 -11.43 -74.35 -9.79
C VAL A 772 -12.42 -73.78 -8.76
N ALA A 773 -13.04 -72.63 -9.05
CA ALA A 773 -13.89 -71.89 -8.11
C ALA A 773 -15.12 -71.24 -8.80
N PRO A 774 -16.08 -72.05 -9.30
CA PRO A 774 -17.26 -71.58 -10.02
C PRO A 774 -18.15 -70.57 -9.26
N SER A 775 -18.09 -70.51 -7.92
CA SER A 775 -18.79 -69.48 -7.12
C SER A 775 -18.37 -68.04 -7.48
N LEU A 776 -17.09 -67.85 -7.80
CA LEU A 776 -16.47 -66.55 -8.05
C LEU A 776 -16.60 -66.07 -9.50
N VAL A 777 -16.95 -66.97 -10.44
CA VAL A 777 -17.05 -66.64 -11.87
C VAL A 777 -18.09 -65.56 -12.14
N HIS A 778 -19.28 -65.65 -11.53
CA HIS A 778 -20.36 -64.67 -11.74
C HIS A 778 -19.97 -63.23 -11.31
N PRO A 779 -19.53 -62.97 -10.06
CA PRO A 779 -19.17 -61.61 -9.66
C PRO A 779 -17.96 -61.06 -10.43
N VAL A 780 -16.98 -61.90 -10.78
CA VAL A 780 -15.85 -61.48 -11.64
C VAL A 780 -16.36 -61.10 -13.03
N GLN A 781 -17.12 -61.96 -13.69
CA GLN A 781 -17.64 -61.73 -15.04
C GLN A 781 -18.58 -60.52 -15.12
N GLN A 782 -19.40 -60.29 -14.08
CA GLN A 782 -20.22 -59.09 -13.98
C GLN A 782 -19.33 -57.84 -14.01
N HIS A 783 -18.37 -57.72 -13.10
CA HIS A 783 -17.50 -56.55 -13.02
C HIS A 783 -16.61 -56.39 -14.27
N THR A 784 -16.15 -57.47 -14.92
CA THR A 784 -15.48 -57.39 -16.22
C THR A 784 -16.38 -56.78 -17.30
N SER A 785 -17.67 -57.13 -17.33
CA SER A 785 -18.60 -56.56 -18.32
C SER A 785 -18.96 -55.09 -18.03
N GLU A 786 -19.07 -54.70 -16.75
CA GLU A 786 -19.21 -53.31 -16.33
C GLU A 786 -17.99 -52.46 -16.70
N LEU A 787 -16.77 -52.97 -16.46
CA LEU A 787 -15.51 -52.29 -16.81
C LEU A 787 -15.35 -52.14 -18.33
N ARG A 788 -15.68 -53.17 -19.12
CA ARG A 788 -15.72 -53.09 -20.59
C ARG A 788 -16.66 -51.98 -21.07
N SER A 789 -17.87 -51.89 -20.53
CA SER A 789 -18.83 -50.84 -20.89
C SER A 789 -18.35 -49.42 -20.50
N MET A 790 -17.63 -49.28 -19.37
CA MET A 790 -16.99 -48.01 -19.02
C MET A 790 -15.83 -47.66 -19.96
N LEU A 791 -15.05 -48.64 -20.43
CA LEU A 791 -13.98 -48.43 -21.40
C LEU A 791 -14.54 -48.03 -22.78
N GLU A 792 -15.59 -48.70 -23.26
CA GLU A 792 -16.28 -48.36 -24.52
C GLU A 792 -16.75 -46.89 -24.51
N ALA A 793 -17.43 -46.46 -23.45
CA ALA A 793 -17.84 -45.06 -23.29
C ALA A 793 -16.62 -44.09 -23.23
N ALA A 794 -15.55 -44.48 -22.54
CA ALA A 794 -14.33 -43.67 -22.47
C ALA A 794 -13.60 -43.56 -23.83
N TYR A 795 -13.68 -44.59 -24.69
CA TYR A 795 -13.18 -44.52 -26.07
C TYR A 795 -13.99 -43.53 -26.93
N GLU A 796 -15.31 -43.48 -26.77
CA GLU A 796 -16.17 -42.50 -27.47
C GLU A 796 -15.97 -41.06 -26.98
N GLU A 797 -15.75 -40.86 -25.68
CA GLU A 797 -15.49 -39.54 -25.09
C GLU A 797 -14.07 -39.01 -25.41
N ARG A 798 -13.12 -39.87 -25.82
CA ARG A 798 -11.69 -39.57 -25.94
C ARG A 798 -11.36 -38.51 -27.00
N ARG A 799 -10.49 -37.55 -26.65
CA ARG A 799 -10.03 -36.47 -27.54
C ARG A 799 -8.52 -36.25 -27.42
N ALA A 800 -7.91 -35.77 -28.50
CA ALA A 800 -6.49 -35.37 -28.49
C ALA A 800 -6.27 -34.16 -27.58
N LEU A 801 -5.20 -34.21 -26.77
CA LEU A 801 -4.84 -33.16 -25.82
C LEU A 801 -4.45 -31.85 -26.52
N ARG A 802 -4.77 -30.71 -25.88
CA ARG A 802 -4.49 -29.35 -26.39
C ARG A 802 -3.90 -28.44 -25.30
N LEU A 803 -2.99 -28.97 -24.47
CA LEU A 803 -2.44 -28.27 -23.30
C LEU A 803 -1.77 -26.93 -23.64
N GLN A 804 -1.20 -26.79 -24.85
CA GLN A 804 -0.49 -25.59 -25.31
C GLN A 804 -1.42 -24.54 -25.97
N SER A 805 -2.75 -24.59 -25.76
CA SER A 805 -3.68 -23.59 -26.28
C SER A 805 -3.71 -22.33 -25.40
N HIS A 806 -2.57 -21.66 -25.26
CA HIS A 806 -2.42 -20.45 -24.45
C HIS A 806 -3.22 -19.28 -25.03
N ARG A 807 -3.73 -18.41 -24.14
CA ARG A 807 -4.31 -17.13 -24.54
C ARG A 807 -3.17 -16.19 -24.94
N ALA A 808 -3.25 -15.61 -26.14
CA ALA A 808 -2.29 -14.61 -26.58
C ALA A 808 -2.24 -13.42 -25.60
N LEU A 809 -1.02 -13.01 -25.22
CA LEU A 809 -0.79 -11.86 -24.36
C LEU A 809 -1.29 -10.58 -25.01
N SER A 810 -1.81 -9.65 -24.20
CA SER A 810 -2.18 -8.31 -24.65
C SER A 810 -0.93 -7.47 -24.94
N ILE A 811 -1.05 -6.54 -25.90
CA ILE A 811 -0.04 -5.50 -26.12
C ILE A 811 0.17 -4.71 -24.81
N SER A 812 1.42 -4.48 -24.43
CA SER A 812 1.78 -3.75 -23.21
C SER A 812 1.21 -2.32 -23.22
N SER A 813 0.36 -2.00 -22.23
CA SER A 813 -0.26 -0.68 -22.07
C SER A 813 0.66 0.28 -21.32
N TYR A 814 1.16 1.31 -22.02
CA TYR A 814 1.93 2.40 -21.41
C TYR A 814 0.99 3.50 -20.91
N ALA A 815 1.13 3.88 -19.64
CA ALA A 815 0.44 5.06 -19.11
C ALA A 815 0.98 6.34 -19.79
N PRO A 816 0.12 7.21 -20.37
CA PRO A 816 0.57 8.45 -21.00
C PRO A 816 1.11 9.41 -19.92
N LYS A 817 2.32 9.93 -20.11
CA LYS A 817 2.88 10.95 -19.22
C LYS A 817 2.32 12.34 -19.56
N PHE A 818 1.46 12.86 -18.70
CA PHE A 818 0.95 14.23 -18.76
C PHE A 818 0.87 14.86 -17.35
N GLU A 819 0.84 16.20 -17.30
CA GLU A 819 0.62 16.94 -16.05
C GLU A 819 -0.88 17.08 -15.78
N GLN A 820 -1.37 16.46 -14.70
CA GLN A 820 -2.79 16.50 -14.33
C GLN A 820 -3.23 17.91 -13.87
N GLN A 821 -2.34 18.63 -13.16
CA GLN A 821 -2.57 20.00 -12.73
C GLN A 821 -2.32 20.97 -13.90
N ALA A 822 -3.39 21.32 -14.62
CA ALA A 822 -3.49 22.46 -15.54
C ALA A 822 -2.22 22.77 -16.37
N PHE A 823 -1.90 21.92 -17.36
CA PHE A 823 -0.78 22.14 -18.29
C PHE A 823 -0.82 23.54 -18.92
N ASP A 824 0.15 24.38 -18.56
CA ASP A 824 0.21 25.80 -18.95
C ASP A 824 1.40 26.05 -19.90
N PRO A 825 1.19 26.23 -21.23
CA PRO A 825 2.25 26.34 -22.23
C PRO A 825 3.25 27.51 -22.07
N LYS A 826 3.04 28.38 -21.07
CA LYS A 826 3.95 29.47 -20.71
C LYS A 826 4.94 29.09 -19.59
N ARG A 827 4.62 28.05 -18.82
CA ARG A 827 5.43 27.53 -17.71
C ARG A 827 6.26 26.36 -18.20
N ALA A 828 7.54 26.36 -17.87
CA ALA A 828 8.37 25.16 -17.99
C ALA A 828 8.29 24.40 -16.67
N THR A 829 7.68 23.22 -16.68
CA THR A 829 7.71 22.28 -15.56
C THR A 829 8.97 21.42 -15.69
N ASP A 830 9.83 21.48 -14.68
CA ASP A 830 11.03 20.66 -14.55
C ASP A 830 11.03 20.13 -13.11
N PRO A 831 11.14 18.80 -12.87
CA PRO A 831 11.19 18.26 -11.51
C PRO A 831 12.39 18.76 -10.69
N ASP A 832 13.46 19.16 -11.38
CA ASP A 832 14.66 19.74 -10.76
C ASP A 832 14.46 21.26 -10.57
N THR A 833 14.20 21.66 -9.32
CA THR A 833 13.91 23.05 -8.95
C THR A 833 15.12 23.98 -9.08
N GLU A 834 16.34 23.47 -8.91
CA GLU A 834 17.58 24.22 -9.14
C GLU A 834 17.78 24.49 -10.64
N ARG A 835 17.52 23.50 -11.49
CA ARG A 835 17.58 23.63 -12.95
C ARG A 835 16.46 24.55 -13.48
N ALA A 836 15.25 24.44 -12.93
CA ALA A 836 14.16 25.35 -13.21
C ALA A 836 14.53 26.81 -12.87
N THR A 837 15.02 27.07 -11.66
CA THR A 837 15.42 28.41 -11.22
C THR A 837 16.65 28.93 -11.97
N ALA A 838 17.68 28.12 -12.18
CA ALA A 838 18.86 28.51 -12.96
C ALA A 838 18.52 28.83 -14.42
N SER A 839 17.61 28.09 -15.05
CA SER A 839 17.15 28.39 -16.42
C SER A 839 16.34 29.69 -16.47
N LYS A 840 15.45 29.93 -15.50
CA LYS A 840 14.70 31.18 -15.31
C LYS A 840 15.64 32.38 -15.14
N MET A 841 16.67 32.27 -14.29
CA MET A 841 17.66 33.33 -14.07
C MET A 841 18.50 33.60 -15.33
N ARG A 842 18.94 32.55 -16.05
CA ARG A 842 19.62 32.69 -17.35
C ARG A 842 18.73 33.40 -18.39
N ALA A 843 17.43 33.12 -18.41
CA ALA A 843 16.47 33.77 -19.29
C ALA A 843 16.26 35.26 -18.93
N LEU A 844 16.13 35.59 -17.64
CA LEU A 844 16.03 36.97 -17.15
C LEU A 844 17.29 37.78 -17.47
N VAL A 845 18.48 37.29 -17.13
CA VAL A 845 19.77 37.95 -17.46
C VAL A 845 19.90 38.19 -18.97
N LYS A 846 19.47 37.24 -19.81
CA LYS A 846 19.47 37.37 -21.28
C LYS A 846 18.45 38.39 -21.79
N LYS A 847 17.29 38.54 -21.13
CA LYS A 847 16.27 39.57 -21.42
C LYS A 847 16.80 40.96 -21.07
N GLU A 848 17.25 41.16 -19.83
CA GLU A 848 17.66 42.48 -19.34
C GLU A 848 18.95 42.97 -20.00
N ARG A 849 19.95 42.10 -20.19
CA ARG A 849 21.16 42.43 -20.97
C ARG A 849 20.82 42.87 -22.40
N LYS A 850 19.80 42.28 -23.03
CA LYS A 850 19.32 42.66 -24.37
C LYS A 850 18.49 43.95 -24.37
N GLY A 851 17.82 44.27 -23.26
CA GLY A 851 17.18 45.56 -23.01
C GLY A 851 18.20 46.69 -22.86
N ALA A 852 19.12 46.57 -21.90
CA ALA A 852 20.15 47.57 -21.63
C ALA A 852 21.02 47.87 -22.87
N ILE A 853 21.50 46.84 -23.58
CA ILE A 853 22.28 47.03 -24.83
C ILE A 853 21.44 47.71 -25.93
N ARG A 854 20.11 47.57 -25.94
CA ARG A 854 19.24 48.25 -26.91
C ARG A 854 19.10 49.74 -26.60
N GLU A 855 18.87 50.11 -25.34
CA GLU A 855 18.71 51.53 -24.98
C GLU A 855 20.06 52.26 -25.11
N LEU A 856 21.15 51.72 -24.58
CA LEU A 856 22.51 52.30 -24.73
C LEU A 856 22.88 52.56 -26.21
N ARG A 857 22.43 51.70 -27.14
CA ARG A 857 22.63 51.91 -28.59
C ARG A 857 21.80 53.07 -29.15
N LYS A 858 20.55 53.24 -28.70
CA LYS A 858 19.71 54.40 -29.06
C LYS A 858 20.24 55.70 -28.44
N ASP A 859 20.75 55.63 -27.21
CA ASP A 859 21.33 56.78 -26.50
C ASP A 859 22.59 57.26 -27.22
N ALA A 860 23.45 56.32 -27.63
CA ALA A 860 24.61 56.61 -28.47
C ALA A 860 24.23 57.16 -29.85
N GLN A 861 23.14 56.67 -30.48
CA GLN A 861 22.61 57.22 -31.74
C GLN A 861 22.10 58.65 -31.56
N PHE A 862 21.30 58.91 -30.53
CA PHE A 862 20.77 60.25 -30.22
C PHE A 862 21.89 61.26 -29.95
N LEU A 863 22.90 60.88 -29.16
CA LEU A 863 24.07 61.73 -28.91
C LEU A 863 24.96 61.89 -30.16
N ALA A 864 24.94 60.96 -31.11
CA ALA A 864 25.60 61.13 -32.40
C ALA A 864 24.85 62.14 -33.28
N GLU A 865 23.51 62.03 -33.38
CA GLU A 865 22.66 63.00 -34.10
C GLU A 865 22.81 64.42 -33.52
N GLU A 866 22.83 64.60 -32.20
CA GLU A 866 23.04 65.91 -31.55
C GLU A 866 24.45 66.46 -31.81
N ARG A 867 25.49 65.60 -31.81
CA ARG A 867 26.86 66.00 -32.17
C ARG A 867 26.99 66.42 -33.63
N GLU A 868 26.30 65.74 -34.54
CA GLU A 868 26.30 66.07 -35.96
C GLU A 868 25.54 67.37 -36.22
N GLN A 869 24.36 67.55 -35.62
CA GLN A 869 23.59 68.81 -35.70
C GLN A 869 24.42 70.00 -35.20
N ARG A 870 25.07 69.90 -34.04
CA ARG A 870 25.95 70.97 -33.54
C ARG A 870 27.12 71.27 -34.47
N ARG A 871 27.78 70.26 -35.03
CA ARG A 871 28.86 70.48 -36.02
C ARG A 871 28.36 71.22 -37.25
N VAL A 872 27.21 70.83 -37.80
CA VAL A 872 26.61 71.50 -38.96
C VAL A 872 26.20 72.94 -38.63
N GLU A 873 25.71 73.21 -37.42
CA GLU A 873 25.40 74.57 -36.95
C GLU A 873 26.67 75.42 -36.74
N GLU A 874 27.70 74.85 -36.11
CA GLU A 874 29.02 75.48 -35.89
C GLU A 874 29.71 75.81 -37.23
N ASP A 875 29.77 74.85 -38.16
CA ASP A 875 30.31 75.03 -39.51
C ASP A 875 29.52 76.07 -40.31
N ALA A 876 28.18 76.06 -40.24
CA ALA A 876 27.34 77.03 -40.92
C ALA A 876 27.47 78.44 -40.32
N ALA A 877 27.64 78.57 -39.01
CA ALA A 877 27.90 79.84 -38.34
C ALA A 877 29.31 80.38 -38.67
N TYR A 878 30.31 79.50 -38.64
CA TYR A 878 31.70 79.80 -39.01
C TYR A 878 31.80 80.25 -40.47
N LYS A 879 31.15 79.52 -41.40
CA LYS A 879 31.08 79.92 -42.81
C LYS A 879 30.41 81.27 -42.99
N LYS A 880 29.23 81.52 -42.39
CA LYS A 880 28.57 82.84 -42.44
C LYS A 880 29.46 83.97 -41.90
N LYS A 881 30.28 83.68 -40.88
CA LYS A 881 31.25 84.64 -40.32
C LYS A 881 32.39 84.92 -41.31
N ILE A 882 32.95 83.89 -41.96
CA ILE A 882 33.95 84.04 -43.03
C ILE A 882 33.38 84.80 -44.22
N ASP A 883 32.23 84.38 -44.75
CA ASP A 883 31.58 85.00 -45.92
C ASP A 883 31.31 86.50 -45.67
N LYS A 884 30.95 86.89 -44.42
CA LYS A 884 30.83 88.30 -44.02
C LYS A 884 32.18 89.04 -43.99
N ILE A 885 33.24 88.43 -43.47
CA ILE A 885 34.58 89.03 -43.42
C ILE A 885 35.15 89.20 -44.85
N VAL A 886 35.04 88.19 -45.69
CA VAL A 886 35.43 88.22 -47.11
C VAL A 886 34.59 89.23 -47.89
N GLY A 887 33.31 89.38 -47.54
CA GLY A 887 32.44 90.46 -48.04
C GLY A 887 33.00 91.85 -47.76
N GLY A 888 33.49 92.11 -46.54
CA GLY A 888 34.15 93.38 -46.18
C GLY A 888 35.45 93.60 -46.95
N ILE A 889 36.30 92.58 -47.11
CA ILE A 889 37.55 92.68 -47.90
C ILE A 889 37.26 92.97 -49.39
N GLN A 890 36.10 92.58 -49.90
CA GLN A 890 35.68 92.94 -51.25
C GLN A 890 35.36 94.44 -51.39
N GLU A 891 35.04 95.16 -50.30
CA GLU A 891 34.85 96.62 -50.32
C GLU A 891 36.19 97.34 -50.54
N GLU A 892 37.27 96.93 -49.84
CA GLU A 892 38.65 97.40 -50.08
C GLU A 892 39.06 97.19 -51.56
N ARG A 893 38.71 96.02 -52.11
CA ARG A 893 38.96 95.70 -53.53
C ARG A 893 38.09 96.53 -54.49
N SER A 894 36.96 97.06 -54.02
CA SER A 894 36.15 98.02 -54.77
C SER A 894 36.83 99.39 -54.79
N GLU A 895 37.39 99.85 -53.67
CA GLU A 895 38.17 101.09 -53.56
C GLU A 895 39.44 101.03 -54.41
N GLN A 896 40.16 99.90 -54.38
CA GLN A 896 41.30 99.65 -55.26
C GLN A 896 40.92 99.82 -56.74
N LYS A 897 39.78 99.27 -57.18
CA LYS A 897 39.27 99.43 -58.55
C LYS A 897 38.79 100.86 -58.86
N GLN A 898 38.29 101.61 -57.87
CA GLN A 898 37.98 103.04 -58.03
C GLN A 898 39.26 103.85 -58.22
N LEU A 899 40.32 103.58 -57.45
CA LEU A 899 41.65 104.16 -57.61
C LEU A 899 42.29 103.80 -58.96
N GLU A 900 42.17 102.56 -59.44
CA GLU A 900 42.62 102.17 -60.78
C GLU A 900 41.84 102.86 -61.90
N ARG A 901 40.52 103.01 -61.74
CA ARG A 901 39.69 103.81 -62.66
C ARG A 901 40.15 105.27 -62.70
N ALA A 902 40.39 105.89 -61.55
CA ALA A 902 40.93 107.25 -61.47
C ALA A 902 42.32 107.36 -62.13
N LYS A 903 43.24 106.44 -61.83
CA LYS A 903 44.58 106.37 -62.47
C LYS A 903 44.48 106.16 -64.00
N SER A 904 43.58 105.33 -64.49
CA SER A 904 43.39 105.11 -65.93
C SER A 904 42.73 106.31 -66.64
N LEU A 905 41.84 107.04 -65.98
CA LEU A 905 41.28 108.30 -66.48
C LEU A 905 42.35 109.41 -66.55
N LEU A 906 43.24 109.49 -65.56
CA LEU A 906 44.42 110.36 -65.60
C LEU A 906 45.35 109.98 -66.76
N LYS A 907 45.65 108.68 -66.95
CA LYS A 907 46.47 108.20 -68.08
C LYS A 907 45.82 108.48 -69.44
N LYS A 908 44.50 108.36 -69.57
CA LYS A 908 43.73 108.75 -70.78
C LYS A 908 43.71 110.27 -71.01
N ARG A 909 43.72 111.09 -69.96
CA ARG A 909 43.88 112.55 -70.09
C ARG A 909 45.30 112.95 -70.53
N ALA A 910 46.32 112.27 -70.03
CA ALA A 910 47.70 112.46 -70.46
C ALA A 910 47.90 112.07 -71.94
N GLY A 911 47.39 110.90 -72.35
CA GLY A 911 47.44 110.41 -73.73
C GLY A 911 46.54 111.16 -74.74
N LYS A 912 45.95 112.30 -74.36
CA LYS A 912 45.19 113.20 -75.26
C LYS A 912 45.82 114.60 -75.33
N ARG A 913 47.12 114.68 -75.07
CA ARG A 913 47.99 115.88 -75.14
C ARG A 913 49.33 115.60 -75.85
N GLY A 914 49.38 114.54 -76.65
CA GLY A 914 50.39 114.28 -77.67
C GLY A 914 49.70 114.22 -79.03
#